data_AF-A0A423F2Z9-F1
#
_entry.id   AF-A0A423F2Z9-F1
#
_cell.length_a   1.000
_cell.length_b   1.000
_cell.length_c   1.000
_cell.angle_alpha   90.00
_cell.angle_beta   90.00
_cell.angle_gamma   90.00
#
_symmetry.space_group_name_H-M   'P 1'
#
loop_
_entity.id
_entity.type
_entity.pdbx_description
1 polymer ?
#
loop_
_entity_poly.entity_id
_entity_poly.type
_entity_poly.pdbx_seq_one_letter_code
_entity_poly.pdbx_strand_id
1 'polypeptide(L)'
;MKRVQARAPASSRWGHTSAAGNISVNVPSPGRTSLITHAQRPAELKDIAAFYGEEVPHSHEALTERANQVKQAETFPLPDTALSPTQFEMRSEIALEQQKREWGDICNNTLLCKLLSTAITPPPTPANATDIPPSFIDSPSTPEQAAQREKTLIAQMLESDAFKLKVDPTSWYFHDEELAPEASVSLKRFITDKGWSVPQTKDDISNLINSIQRGPLPSIPHGNLTGALSWAAALTLDEKKQLYSHIRFNNLKLPDLGPTHAANNEGGAFTYLTKNRHWTDAELNSPREIVNDILRSPKARTLEATLQQKMGVAGDTDGSDMTLAAILLGLDAPTAYDVSKRNEFAGFDLAAPRFYGQPLSQIKQGLTTHLAESGRCTARMAPVAAYMLLSSAAPELLVKDIPADVTYGSPTWATLKATVAFIEAKSPGSSSLMSFAEIVKYAAIDPVSTEDQALLNATKLNMVIDWALVHGALSPSPTGRYSTEQLDTAQKTFSEVMSALQTVSGDITAKAPLLKNMAQEELGKRYKNVPFELAVLTTPQARTNNATNNDILHTNTGPYSLLDLYISGRAPGPQEQNTWYSLREQALAGTTAGLLHHLPDIKSVHHLAVADYQRRRESGLVSLSKHLIAQQPIGDRKHLEYGKLEIFIEGTVIRHRVAGRGATLNLDESTPSQDPGKRALIIKSTHEGKVKFYEFCPQQNYLKARDDLGSEFVPGPQGPWINETSPHPAGEKSSNTAITPFSVPQPDSNKLQAITPPADASAPASYNSARSQFLGELLSKHTLGAVGVEQLVKASGYTTRFDEEDEEFETNRETLLASMVVVNPIRNVINGNWLALASDIIFDGVMYVTTAGLGKVAGTAARPLSSTLKQGGKSFGQRLFKQAPVHPSNRFNANFNKLSPIKTGQYDDLSNLARKTDIAQGTYKRGLTEFSTPARFDGTIRKWHPVDPKTHKAYGKPLEGFKPQESALPGTSRSAMTPQQRALDIGLGRDNVIQMGGPMRNLNLIGDEIHTFVDTYKGTNRLNIVAHGAERNFFQRITGDGTKVFVGEQLYDAPGLATLLRGRGVDFTSVDNVRLLVCHSAEGRSRAFGRLFQREINKPVKAFEGPVAMTYGSTSVSNVRDQVRLDLLQNHPTLTPAALEQLTDMFTKRRYNGITTPVIEKIHGQIIRINTAPRGEPAIYKDVRNSYLPRQFTR
;
A
#
# COMPACT_ATOMS: atom_id res chain seq x y z
N MET A 1 -2.29 -42.84 47.22
CA MET A 1 -2.37 -44.27 47.61
C MET A 1 -2.71 -45.11 46.39
N LYS A 2 -2.42 -46.43 46.36
CA LYS A 2 -2.87 -47.46 45.37
C LYS A 2 -2.84 -47.02 43.88
N ARG A 3 -1.82 -47.26 43.03
CA ARG A 3 -0.73 -48.28 42.92
C ARG A 3 -1.18 -49.63 42.30
N VAL A 4 -0.33 -50.21 41.42
CA VAL A 4 -0.42 -51.57 40.78
C VAL A 4 -1.49 -51.66 39.66
N GLN A 5 -1.32 -52.22 38.44
CA GLN A 5 -0.21 -52.85 37.65
C GLN A 5 -0.55 -52.66 36.13
N ALA A 6 0.31 -52.61 35.08
CA ALA A 6 1.76 -52.73 34.85
C ALA A 6 2.37 -54.11 34.43
N ARG A 7 2.41 -54.46 33.12
CA ARG A 7 3.41 -55.40 32.54
C ARG A 7 3.66 -55.28 31.01
N ALA A 8 4.92 -55.52 30.62
CA ALA A 8 5.45 -55.79 29.26
C ALA A 8 5.88 -57.31 29.22
N PRO A 9 6.63 -57.90 28.23
CA PRO A 9 7.42 -57.27 27.13
C PRO A 9 7.57 -58.04 25.77
N ALA A 10 8.28 -57.38 24.84
CA ALA A 10 9.31 -57.86 23.88
C ALA A 10 9.13 -59.08 22.93
N SER A 11 9.42 -58.80 21.64
CA SER A 11 10.07 -59.66 20.61
C SER A 11 9.23 -60.83 20.00
N SER A 12 9.41 -61.26 18.74
CA SER A 12 10.57 -61.15 17.83
C SER A 12 10.23 -61.40 16.33
N ARG A 13 11.23 -61.20 15.45
CA ARG A 13 11.44 -61.79 14.10
C ARG A 13 10.45 -61.55 12.92
N TRP A 14 10.97 -60.81 11.93
CA TRP A 14 11.11 -61.16 10.49
C TRP A 14 10.01 -62.00 9.79
N GLY A 15 9.37 -61.40 8.77
CA GLY A 15 8.62 -62.10 7.71
C GLY A 15 8.14 -61.13 6.62
N HIS A 16 8.34 -61.45 5.34
CA HIS A 16 7.86 -60.63 4.21
C HIS A 16 6.41 -60.98 3.84
N THR A 17 5.59 -59.99 3.48
CA THR A 17 4.81 -59.94 2.22
C THR A 17 4.11 -58.58 2.08
N SER A 18 3.74 -58.21 0.84
CA SER A 18 3.25 -56.87 0.49
C SER A 18 1.72 -56.77 0.49
N ALA A 19 1.15 -55.66 1.01
CA ALA A 19 -0.26 -55.33 0.82
C ALA A 19 -0.54 -53.81 0.81
N ALA A 20 -1.38 -53.39 -0.14
CA ALA A 20 -2.18 -52.14 -0.23
C ALA A 20 -1.74 -50.85 0.53
N GLY A 21 -1.13 -49.91 -0.21
CA GLY A 21 -1.89 -48.72 -0.64
C GLY A 21 -2.24 -47.61 0.36
N ASN A 22 -1.27 -47.02 1.06
CA ASN A 22 -1.43 -45.67 1.66
C ASN A 22 -0.87 -44.60 0.70
N ILE A 23 -1.74 -43.83 0.03
CA ILE A 23 -1.35 -42.72 -0.86
C ILE A 23 -1.54 -41.39 -0.10
N SER A 24 -0.45 -40.81 0.37
CA SER A 24 -0.45 -39.48 1.00
C SER A 24 -0.30 -38.36 -0.05
N VAL A 25 -1.27 -37.43 -0.11
CA VAL A 25 -1.20 -36.24 -0.97
C VAL A 25 -0.96 -35.00 -0.11
N ASN A 26 0.07 -34.21 -0.43
CA ASN A 26 0.42 -33.00 0.30
C ASN A 26 -0.33 -31.77 -0.25
N VAL A 27 -1.00 -31.02 0.63
CA VAL A 27 -1.55 -29.68 0.34
C VAL A 27 -1.33 -28.76 1.56
N PRO A 28 -0.67 -27.60 1.42
CA PRO A 28 -0.54 -26.62 2.50
C PRO A 28 -1.77 -25.69 2.59
N SER A 29 -2.22 -25.34 3.80
CA SER A 29 -3.32 -24.40 4.01
C SER A 29 -2.85 -22.94 4.10
N PRO A 30 -3.52 -21.97 3.46
CA PRO A 30 -3.18 -20.56 3.57
C PRO A 30 -3.69 -19.94 4.88
N GLY A 31 -2.84 -19.14 5.54
CA GLY A 31 -3.27 -18.11 6.49
C GLY A 31 -3.47 -18.50 7.96
N ARG A 32 -2.37 -18.75 8.70
CA ARG A 32 -2.30 -18.48 10.15
C ARG A 32 -0.86 -18.26 10.61
N THR A 33 -0.66 -17.31 11.53
CA THR A 33 0.65 -16.86 12.02
C THR A 33 0.97 -17.42 13.41
N SER A 34 2.03 -18.23 13.54
CA SER A 34 2.77 -18.45 14.79
C SER A 34 4.11 -19.16 14.54
N LEU A 35 5.01 -19.18 15.53
CA LEU A 35 6.40 -19.61 15.36
C LEU A 35 6.61 -21.12 15.62
N ILE A 36 7.53 -21.71 14.84
CA ILE A 36 8.30 -22.94 15.10
C ILE A 36 7.55 -24.04 15.87
N THR A 37 6.69 -24.76 15.14
CA THR A 37 6.50 -26.20 15.36
C THR A 37 6.52 -26.92 14.02
N HIS A 38 7.46 -27.85 13.82
CA HIS A 38 7.33 -28.84 12.76
C HIS A 38 6.19 -29.79 13.13
N ALA A 39 4.98 -29.48 12.67
CA ALA A 39 3.84 -30.37 12.77
C ALA A 39 4.02 -31.55 11.80
N GLN A 40 4.85 -32.53 12.17
CA GLN A 40 4.92 -33.84 11.50
C GLN A 40 3.67 -34.67 11.81
N ARG A 41 2.52 -34.20 11.33
CA ARG A 41 1.31 -35.01 11.18
C ARG A 41 0.59 -34.60 9.89
N PRO A 42 0.47 -35.50 8.90
CA PRO A 42 -0.59 -35.39 7.90
C PRO A 42 -1.95 -35.32 8.62
N ALA A 43 -2.92 -34.65 8.00
CA ALA A 43 -4.32 -34.89 8.36
C ALA A 43 -4.63 -36.37 8.10
N GLU A 44 -5.20 -37.06 9.07
CA GLU A 44 -5.67 -38.44 8.86
C GLU A 44 -6.96 -38.40 8.03
N LEU A 45 -7.30 -39.49 7.35
CA LEU A 45 -8.47 -39.53 6.45
C LEU A 45 -9.77 -39.13 7.17
N LYS A 46 -9.85 -39.40 8.47
CA LYS A 46 -10.95 -39.01 9.37
C LYS A 46 -11.12 -37.49 9.51
N ASP A 47 -10.03 -36.73 9.49
CA ASP A 47 -10.02 -35.28 9.66
C ASP A 47 -10.49 -34.60 8.37
N ILE A 48 -10.16 -35.21 7.22
CA ILE A 48 -10.64 -34.82 5.89
C ILE A 48 -12.13 -35.15 5.73
N ALA A 49 -12.57 -36.34 6.16
CA ALA A 49 -13.98 -36.71 6.13
C ALA A 49 -14.82 -35.78 7.02
N ALA A 50 -14.37 -35.51 8.26
CA ALA A 50 -15.04 -34.62 9.19
C ALA A 50 -15.14 -33.17 8.67
N PHE A 51 -14.19 -32.69 7.87
CA PHE A 51 -14.27 -31.38 7.19
C PHE A 51 -15.45 -31.30 6.19
N TYR A 52 -15.83 -32.42 5.58
CA TYR A 52 -17.01 -32.55 4.72
C TYR A 52 -18.26 -33.05 5.47
N GLY A 53 -18.18 -33.27 6.78
CA GLY A 53 -19.28 -33.78 7.60
C GLY A 53 -19.50 -35.30 7.52
N GLU A 54 -18.52 -36.07 7.04
CA GLU A 54 -18.58 -37.53 6.92
C GLU A 54 -17.70 -38.26 7.94
N GLU A 55 -18.03 -39.53 8.21
CA GLU A 55 -17.20 -40.47 8.97
C GLU A 55 -16.49 -41.44 8.01
N VAL A 56 -15.27 -41.88 8.34
CA VAL A 56 -14.51 -42.84 7.51
C VAL A 56 -15.00 -44.28 7.76
N PRO A 57 -15.56 -44.98 6.75
CA PRO A 57 -16.03 -46.35 6.94
C PRO A 57 -14.89 -47.31 7.29
N HIS A 58 -15.16 -48.24 8.21
CA HIS A 58 -14.13 -49.08 8.83
C HIS A 58 -13.81 -50.38 8.06
N SER A 59 -14.40 -50.61 6.88
CA SER A 59 -14.13 -51.77 6.02
C SER A 59 -13.98 -51.36 4.56
N HIS A 60 -13.30 -52.19 3.77
CA HIS A 60 -13.13 -51.95 2.33
C HIS A 60 -14.47 -51.98 1.59
N GLU A 61 -15.37 -52.89 1.96
CA GLU A 61 -16.71 -52.99 1.37
C GLU A 61 -17.56 -51.77 1.68
N ALA A 62 -17.54 -51.26 2.92
CA ALA A 62 -18.25 -50.03 3.28
C ALA A 62 -17.64 -48.79 2.60
N LEU A 63 -16.33 -48.77 2.34
CA LEU A 63 -15.68 -47.76 1.50
C LEU A 63 -16.11 -47.87 0.03
N THR A 64 -16.21 -49.08 -0.53
CA THR A 64 -16.73 -49.31 -1.90
C THR A 64 -18.20 -48.91 -2.01
N GLU A 65 -19.03 -49.26 -1.02
CA GLU A 65 -20.44 -48.91 -0.98
C GLU A 65 -20.64 -47.39 -0.82
N ARG A 66 -19.89 -46.72 0.07
CA ARG A 66 -19.91 -45.25 0.18
C ARG A 66 -19.42 -44.58 -1.10
N ALA A 67 -18.35 -45.09 -1.72
CA ALA A 67 -17.86 -44.57 -3.01
C ALA A 67 -18.90 -44.73 -4.13
N ASN A 68 -19.68 -45.83 -4.13
CA ASN A 68 -20.78 -46.04 -5.06
C ASN A 68 -21.98 -45.11 -4.77
N GLN A 69 -22.32 -44.87 -3.50
CA GLN A 69 -23.33 -43.87 -3.11
C GLN A 69 -22.94 -42.46 -3.55
N VAL A 70 -21.69 -42.04 -3.33
CA VAL A 70 -21.17 -40.73 -3.77
C VAL A 70 -21.14 -40.61 -5.31
N LYS A 71 -20.88 -41.72 -6.01
CA LYS A 71 -21.04 -41.82 -7.48
C LYS A 71 -22.50 -41.66 -7.95
N GLN A 72 -23.46 -42.18 -7.19
CA GLN A 72 -24.90 -42.10 -7.50
C GLN A 72 -25.52 -40.77 -7.09
N ALA A 73 -24.96 -40.07 -6.10
CA ALA A 73 -25.43 -38.78 -5.60
C ALA A 73 -24.88 -37.56 -6.40
N GLU A 74 -24.24 -37.81 -7.55
CA GLU A 74 -23.64 -36.81 -8.48
C GLU A 74 -22.71 -35.77 -7.82
N THR A 75 -22.27 -36.00 -6.57
CA THR A 75 -21.65 -34.99 -5.71
C THR A 75 -20.26 -34.58 -6.20
N PHE A 76 -19.64 -35.42 -7.03
CA PHE A 76 -18.51 -35.08 -7.89
C PHE A 76 -18.84 -35.51 -9.34
N PRO A 77 -18.76 -34.60 -10.33
CA PRO A 77 -19.06 -34.95 -11.72
C PRO A 77 -18.06 -35.98 -12.26
N LEU A 78 -18.57 -36.95 -13.02
CA LEU A 78 -17.81 -38.02 -13.66
C LEU A 78 -16.81 -37.45 -14.70
N PRO A 79 -15.74 -38.20 -15.03
CA PRO A 79 -14.78 -37.80 -16.08
C PRO A 79 -15.44 -37.50 -17.44
N ASP A 80 -16.54 -38.19 -17.75
CA ASP A 80 -17.27 -38.10 -19.02
C ASP A 80 -18.41 -37.07 -19.00
N THR A 81 -18.73 -36.46 -17.86
CA THR A 81 -19.61 -35.26 -17.86
C THR A 81 -18.84 -34.08 -18.44
N ALA A 82 -19.42 -33.40 -19.42
CA ALA A 82 -18.78 -32.29 -20.13
C ALA A 82 -18.51 -31.09 -19.21
N LEU A 83 -17.30 -31.06 -18.63
CA LEU A 83 -16.76 -29.93 -17.89
C LEU A 83 -16.81 -28.67 -18.76
N SER A 84 -17.08 -27.51 -18.15
CA SER A 84 -16.91 -26.25 -18.88
C SER A 84 -15.44 -26.10 -19.32
N PRO A 85 -15.14 -25.40 -20.44
CA PRO A 85 -13.75 -25.17 -20.85
C PRO A 85 -12.90 -24.57 -19.74
N THR A 86 -13.48 -23.68 -18.94
CA THR A 86 -12.86 -23.09 -17.73
C THR A 86 -12.57 -24.11 -16.62
N GLN A 87 -13.45 -25.08 -16.36
CA GLN A 87 -13.20 -26.16 -15.40
C GLN A 87 -12.12 -27.13 -15.88
N PHE A 88 -12.01 -27.35 -17.19
CA PHE A 88 -10.95 -28.14 -17.81
C PHE A 88 -9.59 -27.41 -17.74
N GLU A 89 -9.54 -26.12 -18.06
CA GLU A 89 -8.34 -25.28 -17.91
C GLU A 89 -7.82 -25.26 -16.45
N MET A 90 -8.71 -25.07 -15.46
CA MET A 90 -8.35 -25.07 -14.02
C MET A 90 -7.79 -26.41 -13.51
N ARG A 91 -8.06 -27.52 -14.20
CA ARG A 91 -7.59 -28.87 -13.84
C ARG A 91 -6.43 -29.36 -14.72
N SER A 92 -5.91 -28.51 -15.59
CA SER A 92 -4.78 -28.85 -16.47
C SER A 92 -3.45 -28.98 -15.72
N GLU A 93 -2.54 -29.76 -16.28
CA GLU A 93 -1.14 -29.85 -15.81
C GLU A 93 -0.44 -28.47 -15.82
N ILE A 94 -0.83 -27.60 -16.76
CA ILE A 94 -0.38 -26.20 -16.85
C ILE A 94 -0.81 -25.39 -15.62
N ALA A 95 -2.06 -25.55 -15.15
CA ALA A 95 -2.54 -24.88 -13.93
C ALA A 95 -1.82 -25.39 -12.67
N LEU A 96 -1.54 -26.69 -12.59
CA LEU A 96 -0.77 -27.29 -11.49
C LEU A 96 0.68 -26.77 -11.48
N GLU A 97 1.34 -26.66 -12.64
CA GLU A 97 2.67 -26.05 -12.76
C GLU A 97 2.69 -24.56 -12.39
N GLN A 98 1.63 -23.81 -12.70
CA GLN A 98 1.49 -22.41 -12.27
C GLN A 98 1.41 -22.29 -10.75
N GLN A 99 0.59 -23.11 -10.09
CA GLN A 99 0.45 -23.14 -8.63
C GLN A 99 1.77 -23.49 -7.92
N LYS A 100 2.55 -24.44 -8.45
CA LYS A 100 3.91 -24.75 -7.93
C LYS A 100 4.82 -23.53 -7.99
N ARG A 101 4.81 -22.77 -9.11
CA ARG A 101 5.67 -21.60 -9.32
C ARG A 101 5.30 -20.41 -8.45
N GLU A 102 4.00 -20.23 -8.20
CA GLU A 102 3.49 -19.27 -7.22
C GLU A 102 3.89 -19.66 -5.79
N TRP A 103 3.79 -20.94 -5.44
CA TRP A 103 4.23 -21.45 -4.14
C TRP A 103 5.73 -21.27 -3.90
N GLY A 104 6.59 -21.58 -4.87
CA GLY A 104 8.03 -21.32 -4.77
C GLY A 104 8.37 -19.83 -4.60
N ASP A 105 7.58 -18.94 -5.19
CA ASP A 105 7.76 -17.49 -5.00
C ASP A 105 7.31 -17.02 -3.61
N ILE A 106 6.29 -17.67 -3.02
CA ILE A 106 5.91 -17.49 -1.60
C ILE A 106 7.02 -18.02 -0.67
N CYS A 107 7.64 -19.16 -0.97
CA CYS A 107 8.82 -19.68 -0.24
C CYS A 107 9.97 -18.66 -0.24
N ASN A 108 10.32 -18.11 -1.42
CA ASN A 108 11.37 -17.09 -1.55
C ASN A 108 11.06 -15.83 -0.73
N ASN A 109 9.85 -15.29 -0.84
CA ASN A 109 9.44 -14.10 -0.10
C ASN A 109 9.46 -14.34 1.43
N THR A 110 9.09 -15.55 1.88
CA THR A 110 9.16 -15.94 3.29
C THR A 110 10.60 -16.04 3.79
N LEU A 111 11.50 -16.60 2.99
CA LEU A 111 12.93 -16.70 3.31
C LEU A 111 13.60 -15.31 3.36
N LEU A 112 13.25 -14.41 2.42
CA LEU A 112 13.69 -13.00 2.44
C LEU A 112 13.32 -12.32 3.75
N CYS A 113 12.05 -12.40 4.17
CA CYS A 113 11.61 -11.81 5.43
C CYS A 113 12.38 -12.36 6.64
N LYS A 114 12.68 -13.67 6.67
CA LYS A 114 13.46 -14.31 7.75
C LYS A 114 14.91 -13.80 7.79
N LEU A 115 15.59 -13.74 6.65
CA LEU A 115 16.97 -13.25 6.55
C LEU A 115 17.07 -11.78 6.97
N LEU A 116 16.18 -10.93 6.45
CA LEU A 116 16.10 -9.51 6.82
C LEU A 116 15.83 -9.31 8.32
N SER A 117 14.88 -10.06 8.91
CA SER A 117 14.57 -9.98 10.35
C SER A 117 15.76 -10.37 11.23
N THR A 118 16.51 -11.38 10.82
CA THR A 118 17.70 -11.85 11.55
C THR A 118 18.79 -10.78 11.55
N ALA A 119 18.98 -10.08 10.42
CA ALA A 119 20.06 -9.12 10.25
C ALA A 119 19.84 -7.76 10.96
N ILE A 120 18.60 -7.37 11.25
CA ILE A 120 18.29 -6.13 12.02
C ILE A 120 18.24 -6.33 13.54
N THR A 121 18.16 -7.58 14.00
CA THR A 121 18.10 -7.95 15.42
C THR A 121 19.49 -7.74 16.06
N PRO A 122 19.63 -6.95 17.14
CA PRO A 122 20.92 -6.77 17.79
C PRO A 122 21.42 -8.08 18.43
N PRO A 123 22.74 -8.33 18.45
CA PRO A 123 23.29 -9.46 19.19
C PRO A 123 22.96 -9.32 20.68
N PRO A 124 22.77 -10.43 21.42
CA PRO A 124 22.48 -10.38 22.85
C PRO A 124 23.63 -9.69 23.59
N THR A 125 23.31 -8.67 24.38
CA THR A 125 24.28 -7.96 25.21
C THR A 125 24.91 -8.95 26.21
N PRO A 126 26.24 -9.03 26.32
CA PRO A 126 26.87 -9.90 27.31
C PRO A 126 26.45 -9.47 28.72
N ALA A 127 26.06 -10.43 29.55
CA ALA A 127 25.43 -10.15 30.85
C ALA A 127 26.34 -9.43 31.87
N ASN A 128 27.66 -9.47 31.66
CA ASN A 128 28.67 -8.89 32.55
C ASN A 128 29.32 -7.69 31.86
N ALA A 129 28.72 -6.50 32.00
CA ALA A 129 29.27 -5.24 31.48
C ALA A 129 30.15 -4.48 32.49
N THR A 130 30.34 -5.02 33.71
CA THR A 130 30.98 -4.37 34.85
C THR A 130 32.50 -4.34 34.81
N ASP A 131 33.12 -5.23 34.03
CA ASP A 131 34.56 -5.51 34.11
C ASP A 131 35.35 -4.85 32.95
N ILE A 132 34.69 -4.00 32.16
CA ILE A 132 35.30 -3.27 31.04
C ILE A 132 35.82 -1.93 31.58
N PRO A 133 37.14 -1.63 31.46
CA PRO A 133 37.72 -0.42 32.02
C PRO A 133 37.06 0.86 31.48
N PRO A 134 37.04 1.95 32.27
CA PRO A 134 36.42 3.21 31.87
C PRO A 134 37.11 3.80 30.65
N SER A 135 36.34 4.13 29.62
CA SER A 135 36.86 4.64 28.34
C SER A 135 36.23 5.99 27.97
N PHE A 136 37.08 6.89 27.48
CA PHE A 136 36.67 8.18 26.92
C PHE A 136 36.57 8.07 25.40
N ILE A 137 35.60 8.77 24.81
CA ILE A 137 35.33 8.84 23.38
C ILE A 137 35.48 10.31 22.97
N ASP A 138 36.63 10.67 22.42
CA ASP A 138 36.97 12.06 22.07
C ASP A 138 35.90 12.73 21.20
N SER A 139 35.36 11.99 20.23
CA SER A 139 34.34 12.45 19.28
C SER A 139 33.16 11.48 19.22
N PRO A 140 32.04 11.74 19.93
CA PRO A 140 30.81 11.00 19.73
C PRO A 140 30.26 11.32 18.34
N SER A 141 29.81 10.32 17.59
CA SER A 141 29.34 10.54 16.23
C SER A 141 28.06 11.37 16.20
N THR A 142 28.01 12.38 15.32
CA THR A 142 26.81 13.20 15.12
C THR A 142 25.62 12.33 14.67
N PRO A 143 24.36 12.78 14.83
CA PRO A 143 23.19 12.04 14.35
C PRO A 143 23.27 11.71 12.85
N GLU A 144 23.85 12.62 12.05
CA GLU A 144 24.09 12.42 10.62
C GLU A 144 25.13 11.32 10.35
N GLN A 145 26.24 11.32 11.10
CA GLN A 145 27.25 10.27 11.01
C GLN A 145 26.71 8.91 11.47
N ALA A 146 25.84 8.89 12.48
CA ALA A 146 25.17 7.66 12.94
C ALA A 146 24.22 7.11 11.87
N ALA A 147 23.38 7.97 11.27
CA ALA A 147 22.50 7.58 10.16
C ALA A 147 23.29 7.12 8.93
N GLN A 148 24.40 7.79 8.58
CA GLN A 148 25.23 7.38 7.45
C GLN A 148 25.97 6.05 7.72
N ARG A 149 26.36 5.78 8.98
CA ARG A 149 26.89 4.46 9.39
C ARG A 149 25.83 3.36 9.26
N GLU A 150 24.59 3.61 9.69
CA GLU A 150 23.49 2.64 9.52
C GLU A 150 23.24 2.31 8.04
N LYS A 151 23.13 3.34 7.18
CA LYS A 151 22.97 3.16 5.73
C LYS A 151 24.10 2.35 5.10
N THR A 152 25.33 2.59 5.55
CA THR A 152 26.52 1.87 5.06
C THR A 152 26.49 0.40 5.50
N LEU A 153 26.15 0.12 6.77
CA LEU A 153 26.02 -1.24 7.30
C LEU A 153 24.91 -2.02 6.59
N ILE A 154 23.74 -1.40 6.34
CA ILE A 154 22.63 -2.04 5.62
C ILE A 154 22.99 -2.29 4.16
N ALA A 155 23.67 -1.36 3.48
CA ALA A 155 24.14 -1.57 2.11
C ALA A 155 25.15 -2.74 2.01
N GLN A 156 26.05 -2.88 2.99
CA GLN A 156 26.99 -4.01 3.08
C GLN A 156 26.26 -5.34 3.40
N MET A 157 25.31 -5.32 4.33
CA MET A 157 24.50 -6.46 4.75
C MET A 157 23.69 -7.06 3.59
N LEU A 158 23.05 -6.22 2.76
CA LEU A 158 22.22 -6.67 1.65
C LEU A 158 23.01 -7.27 0.47
N GLU A 159 24.31 -7.00 0.39
CA GLU A 159 25.25 -7.59 -0.60
C GLU A 159 26.11 -8.71 -0.02
N SER A 160 26.01 -8.98 1.29
CA SER A 160 26.90 -9.92 1.99
C SER A 160 26.66 -11.37 1.57
N ASP A 161 27.74 -12.11 1.31
CA ASP A 161 27.71 -13.55 1.07
C ASP A 161 27.04 -14.34 2.22
N ALA A 162 27.11 -13.83 3.45
CA ALA A 162 26.51 -14.45 4.64
C ALA A 162 24.98 -14.40 4.67
N PHE A 163 24.36 -13.54 3.85
CA PHE A 163 22.90 -13.32 3.82
C PHE A 163 22.26 -13.68 2.47
N LYS A 164 22.94 -14.48 1.62
CA LYS A 164 22.37 -14.90 0.33
C LYS A 164 21.07 -15.69 0.48
N LEU A 165 20.12 -15.38 -0.40
CA LEU A 165 18.86 -16.10 -0.53
C LEU A 165 19.06 -17.28 -1.49
N LYS A 166 18.97 -18.51 -0.98
CA LYS A 166 18.83 -19.71 -1.82
C LYS A 166 17.43 -19.70 -2.43
N VAL A 167 17.36 -19.64 -3.74
CA VAL A 167 16.08 -19.52 -4.46
C VAL A 167 15.43 -20.91 -4.58
N ASP A 168 14.12 -20.99 -4.36
CA ASP A 168 13.33 -22.20 -4.60
C ASP A 168 13.37 -22.58 -6.10
N PRO A 169 13.87 -23.77 -6.49
CA PRO A 169 14.00 -24.15 -7.90
C PRO A 169 12.68 -24.27 -8.68
N THR A 170 11.53 -24.26 -8.00
CA THR A 170 10.21 -24.27 -8.65
C THR A 170 9.68 -22.88 -8.97
N SER A 171 10.27 -21.81 -8.40
CA SER A 171 9.70 -20.46 -8.41
C SER A 171 9.71 -19.79 -9.79
N TRP A 172 8.80 -18.84 -10.00
CA TRP A 172 8.86 -17.95 -11.17
C TRP A 172 10.21 -17.22 -11.25
N TYR A 173 10.66 -16.57 -10.17
CA TYR A 173 11.95 -15.88 -10.13
C TYR A 173 13.15 -16.76 -10.53
N PHE A 174 13.17 -18.03 -10.11
CA PHE A 174 14.23 -18.98 -10.49
C PHE A 174 14.30 -19.20 -12.01
N HIS A 175 13.15 -19.37 -12.63
CA HIS A 175 13.03 -19.61 -14.07
C HIS A 175 13.20 -18.34 -14.92
N ASP A 176 12.74 -17.19 -14.43
CA ASP A 176 12.78 -15.91 -15.16
C ASP A 176 14.21 -15.33 -15.25
N GLU A 177 15.00 -15.47 -14.18
CA GLU A 177 16.40 -15.04 -14.12
C GLU A 177 17.38 -16.15 -14.59
N GLU A 178 16.87 -17.26 -15.14
CA GLU A 178 17.64 -18.38 -15.71
C GLU A 178 18.70 -18.94 -14.74
N LEU A 179 18.32 -19.08 -13.47
CA LEU A 179 19.25 -19.47 -12.41
C LEU A 179 19.69 -20.94 -12.52
N ALA A 180 20.95 -21.20 -12.18
CA ALA A 180 21.45 -22.57 -12.07
C ALA A 180 20.84 -23.29 -10.85
N PRO A 181 20.69 -24.62 -10.87
CA PRO A 181 20.38 -25.40 -9.67
C PRO A 181 21.35 -25.07 -8.53
N GLU A 182 20.82 -24.99 -7.30
CA GLU A 182 21.56 -24.55 -6.09
C GLU A 182 22.09 -23.09 -6.11
N ALA A 183 21.74 -22.26 -7.11
CA ALA A 183 22.12 -20.85 -7.12
C ALA A 183 21.50 -20.07 -5.94
N SER A 184 22.27 -19.10 -5.45
CA SER A 184 21.85 -18.17 -4.39
C SER A 184 22.23 -16.73 -4.75
N VAL A 185 21.33 -15.79 -4.48
CA VAL A 185 21.44 -14.38 -4.88
C VAL A 185 21.62 -13.48 -3.66
N SER A 186 22.24 -12.29 -3.82
CA SER A 186 22.26 -11.29 -2.75
C SER A 186 20.84 -10.76 -2.49
N LEU A 187 20.58 -10.30 -1.26
CA LEU A 187 19.27 -9.74 -0.92
C LEU A 187 18.98 -8.50 -1.77
N LYS A 188 19.99 -7.65 -2.02
CA LYS A 188 19.86 -6.49 -2.89
C LYS A 188 19.52 -6.88 -4.33
N ARG A 189 20.10 -7.95 -4.89
CA ARG A 189 19.74 -8.47 -6.23
C ARG A 189 18.26 -8.85 -6.28
N PHE A 190 17.82 -9.73 -5.37
CA PHE A 190 16.43 -10.21 -5.31
C PHE A 190 15.41 -9.07 -5.15
N ILE A 191 15.66 -8.14 -4.20
CA ILE A 191 14.80 -6.97 -3.95
C ILE A 191 14.71 -6.09 -5.21
N THR A 192 15.85 -5.81 -5.86
CA THR A 192 15.89 -4.98 -7.08
C THR A 192 15.13 -5.62 -8.24
N ASP A 193 15.26 -6.92 -8.45
CA ASP A 193 14.59 -7.62 -9.56
C ASP A 193 13.09 -7.80 -9.35
N LYS A 194 12.63 -7.88 -8.09
CA LYS A 194 11.21 -7.78 -7.74
C LYS A 194 10.63 -6.36 -7.92
N GLY A 195 11.42 -5.40 -8.38
CA GLY A 195 11.01 -4.01 -8.59
C GLY A 195 10.82 -3.23 -7.29
N TRP A 196 11.42 -3.69 -6.19
CA TRP A 196 11.31 -3.04 -4.89
C TRP A 196 12.46 -2.09 -4.62
N SER A 197 12.18 -1.01 -3.90
CA SER A 197 13.18 -0.07 -3.41
C SER A 197 14.11 -0.76 -2.41
N VAL A 198 15.42 -0.69 -2.69
CA VAL A 198 16.45 -1.24 -1.80
C VAL A 198 16.43 -0.47 -0.47
N PRO A 199 16.18 -1.13 0.68
CA PRO A 199 16.01 -0.44 1.96
C PRO A 199 17.35 0.15 2.45
N GLN A 200 17.30 1.33 3.08
CA GLN A 200 18.49 2.03 3.59
C GLN A 200 18.55 2.11 5.11
N THR A 201 17.43 1.93 5.81
CA THR A 201 17.30 1.98 7.27
C THR A 201 16.61 0.73 7.80
N LYS A 202 16.71 0.46 9.11
CA LYS A 202 15.96 -0.62 9.78
C LYS A 202 14.44 -0.45 9.63
N ASP A 203 13.96 0.78 9.55
CA ASP A 203 12.56 1.12 9.31
C ASP A 203 12.13 0.77 7.87
N ASP A 204 13.02 0.91 6.88
CA ASP A 204 12.75 0.49 5.49
C ASP A 204 12.72 -1.04 5.37
N ILE A 205 13.63 -1.74 6.07
CA ILE A 205 13.65 -3.20 6.15
C ILE A 205 12.35 -3.71 6.78
N SER A 206 11.95 -3.11 7.91
CA SER A 206 10.70 -3.44 8.61
C SER A 206 9.47 -3.15 7.75
N ASN A 207 9.47 -2.04 7.01
CA ASN A 207 8.42 -1.69 6.06
C ASN A 207 8.31 -2.69 4.90
N LEU A 208 9.44 -3.12 4.34
CA LEU A 208 9.48 -4.13 3.29
C LEU A 208 8.94 -5.47 3.77
N ILE A 209 9.35 -5.93 4.97
CA ILE A 209 8.82 -7.14 5.61
C ILE A 209 7.29 -7.03 5.78
N ASN A 210 6.78 -5.93 6.33
CA ASN A 210 5.35 -5.71 6.53
C ASN A 210 4.57 -5.68 5.20
N SER A 211 5.14 -5.06 4.15
CA SER A 211 4.51 -4.99 2.82
C SER A 211 4.41 -6.36 2.14
N ILE A 212 5.43 -7.22 2.32
CA ILE A 212 5.43 -8.61 1.84
C ILE A 212 4.46 -9.47 2.65
N GLN A 213 4.51 -9.42 3.98
CA GLN A 213 3.69 -10.23 4.88
C GLN A 213 2.18 -9.92 4.78
N ARG A 214 1.81 -8.69 4.41
CA ARG A 214 0.42 -8.31 4.11
C ARG A 214 -0.16 -9.09 2.92
N GLY A 215 0.67 -9.48 1.95
CA GLY A 215 0.21 -10.10 0.71
C GLY A 215 -0.54 -9.14 -0.23
N PRO A 216 -1.19 -9.68 -1.28
CA PRO A 216 -1.99 -8.90 -2.23
C PRO A 216 -3.29 -8.37 -1.58
N LEU A 217 -3.84 -7.30 -2.16
CA LEU A 217 -5.20 -6.87 -1.86
C LEU A 217 -6.22 -7.93 -2.31
N PRO A 218 -7.36 -8.11 -1.63
CA PRO A 218 -8.42 -8.97 -2.12
C PRO A 218 -8.93 -8.47 -3.48
N SER A 219 -9.31 -9.39 -4.36
CA SER A 219 -10.00 -9.09 -5.61
C SER A 219 -11.45 -9.55 -5.50
N ILE A 220 -12.41 -8.74 -5.96
CA ILE A 220 -13.84 -9.04 -5.82
C ILE A 220 -14.58 -9.01 -7.16
N PRO A 221 -15.51 -9.95 -7.42
CA PRO A 221 -16.32 -9.94 -8.64
C PRO A 221 -17.03 -8.61 -8.83
N HIS A 222 -16.98 -8.08 -10.06
CA HIS A 222 -17.53 -6.77 -10.45
C HIS A 222 -16.89 -5.53 -9.76
N GLY A 223 -15.80 -5.71 -9.00
CA GLY A 223 -14.97 -4.62 -8.47
C GLY A 223 -15.73 -3.53 -7.73
N ASN A 224 -15.62 -2.28 -8.20
CA ASN A 224 -16.32 -1.10 -7.71
C ASN A 224 -17.69 -0.84 -8.39
N LEU A 225 -18.31 -1.88 -8.96
CA LEU A 225 -19.66 -1.91 -9.54
C LEU A 225 -19.91 -0.98 -10.74
N THR A 226 -18.86 -0.49 -11.39
CA THR A 226 -18.93 0.44 -12.53
C THR A 226 -19.14 -0.21 -13.90
N GLY A 227 -18.78 -1.48 -14.06
CA GLY A 227 -18.88 -2.21 -15.33
C GLY A 227 -18.26 -1.44 -16.50
N ALA A 228 -19.02 -1.24 -17.57
CA ALA A 228 -18.57 -0.56 -18.78
C ALA A 228 -18.17 0.92 -18.59
N LEU A 229 -18.53 1.55 -17.45
CA LEU A 229 -18.04 2.88 -17.10
C LEU A 229 -16.56 2.87 -16.68
N SER A 230 -16.02 1.73 -16.23
CA SER A 230 -14.64 1.57 -15.77
C SER A 230 -13.73 0.73 -16.67
N TRP A 231 -14.18 0.37 -17.86
CA TRP A 231 -13.31 -0.18 -18.89
C TRP A 231 -12.10 0.74 -19.15
N ALA A 232 -10.91 0.18 -19.39
CA ALA A 232 -9.73 1.01 -19.71
C ALA A 232 -9.92 1.78 -21.04
N ALA A 233 -10.71 1.22 -21.95
CA ALA A 233 -11.33 1.92 -23.07
C ALA A 233 -12.79 2.32 -22.75
N ALA A 234 -12.98 3.20 -21.75
CA ALA A 234 -14.30 3.62 -21.25
C ALA A 234 -15.22 4.24 -22.32
N LEU A 235 -16.54 4.13 -22.13
CA LEU A 235 -17.56 4.72 -23.01
C LEU A 235 -17.39 6.24 -23.18
N THR A 236 -17.55 6.77 -24.40
CA THR A 236 -17.64 8.23 -24.65
C THR A 236 -18.87 8.84 -23.98
N LEU A 237 -18.93 10.18 -23.94
CA LEU A 237 -20.13 10.90 -23.52
C LEU A 237 -21.36 10.50 -24.35
N ASP A 238 -21.20 10.32 -25.67
CA ASP A 238 -22.29 9.96 -26.57
C ASP A 238 -22.69 8.50 -26.42
N GLU A 239 -21.74 7.59 -26.15
CA GLU A 239 -22.03 6.19 -25.84
C GLU A 239 -22.75 6.05 -24.48
N LYS A 240 -22.42 6.89 -23.49
CA LYS A 240 -23.18 6.98 -22.22
C LYS A 240 -24.60 7.51 -22.45
N LYS A 241 -24.76 8.56 -23.26
CA LYS A 241 -26.08 9.11 -23.66
C LYS A 241 -26.92 8.07 -24.41
N GLN A 242 -26.33 7.32 -25.34
CA GLN A 242 -26.96 6.21 -26.07
C GLN A 242 -27.41 5.12 -25.08
N LEU A 243 -26.51 4.58 -24.26
CA LEU A 243 -26.80 3.56 -23.25
C LEU A 243 -27.98 3.97 -22.33
N TYR A 244 -27.94 5.17 -21.77
CA TYR A 244 -29.03 5.69 -20.92
C TYR A 244 -30.35 5.83 -21.69
N SER A 245 -30.32 6.38 -22.92
CA SER A 245 -31.51 6.52 -23.76
C SER A 245 -32.13 5.17 -24.17
N HIS A 246 -31.34 4.10 -24.26
CA HIS A 246 -31.86 2.77 -24.54
C HIS A 246 -32.73 2.24 -23.41
N ILE A 247 -32.39 2.55 -22.17
CA ILE A 247 -33.21 2.27 -20.99
C ILE A 247 -34.41 3.21 -20.92
N ARG A 248 -34.17 4.54 -20.84
CA ARG A 248 -35.21 5.55 -20.54
C ARG A 248 -36.39 5.55 -21.51
N PHE A 249 -36.15 5.25 -22.78
CA PHE A 249 -37.17 5.24 -23.84
C PHE A 249 -37.49 3.82 -24.36
N ASN A 250 -37.00 2.77 -23.69
CA ASN A 250 -37.13 1.36 -24.09
C ASN A 250 -36.84 1.10 -25.59
N ASN A 251 -35.72 1.64 -26.10
CA ASN A 251 -35.25 1.34 -27.46
C ASN A 251 -34.77 -0.14 -27.63
N LEU A 252 -34.82 -0.91 -26.54
CA LEU A 252 -34.57 -2.35 -26.45
C LEU A 252 -35.84 -3.20 -26.66
N LYS A 253 -37.04 -2.60 -26.57
CA LYS A 253 -38.36 -3.27 -26.64
C LYS A 253 -38.56 -4.38 -25.59
N LEU A 254 -37.96 -4.24 -24.40
CA LEU A 254 -38.11 -5.22 -23.33
C LEU A 254 -39.48 -5.11 -22.64
N PRO A 255 -40.13 -6.23 -22.25
CA PRO A 255 -41.33 -6.21 -21.40
C PRO A 255 -41.00 -5.61 -20.03
N ASP A 256 -42.02 -5.12 -19.31
CA ASP A 256 -41.90 -4.36 -18.05
C ASP A 256 -41.10 -3.04 -18.09
N LEU A 257 -40.31 -2.78 -19.13
CA LEU A 257 -39.62 -1.52 -19.37
C LEU A 257 -40.57 -0.52 -20.09
N GLY A 258 -41.80 -0.37 -19.59
CA GLY A 258 -42.88 0.39 -20.24
C GLY A 258 -42.69 1.92 -20.26
N PRO A 259 -43.45 2.66 -21.10
CA PRO A 259 -43.28 4.11 -21.27
C PRO A 259 -43.63 4.96 -20.01
N THR A 260 -44.34 4.39 -19.03
CA THR A 260 -44.60 5.03 -17.73
C THR A 260 -43.31 5.40 -16.97
N HIS A 261 -42.23 4.66 -17.22
CA HIS A 261 -40.89 4.93 -16.69
C HIS A 261 -40.32 6.31 -17.09
N ALA A 262 -40.81 6.92 -18.18
CA ALA A 262 -40.31 8.20 -18.66
C ALA A 262 -40.87 9.41 -17.88
N ALA A 263 -42.00 9.25 -17.19
CA ALA A 263 -42.75 10.32 -16.54
C ALA A 263 -42.26 10.65 -15.12
N ASN A 264 -41.91 9.64 -14.32
CA ASN A 264 -41.73 9.78 -12.86
C ASN A 264 -40.25 9.84 -12.40
N ASN A 265 -39.27 9.83 -13.31
CA ASN A 265 -37.85 9.51 -13.05
C ASN A 265 -37.54 8.12 -12.46
N GLU A 266 -38.53 7.40 -11.93
CA GLU A 266 -38.41 6.04 -11.37
C GLU A 266 -37.82 4.99 -12.33
N GLY A 267 -37.77 5.29 -13.63
CA GLY A 267 -37.54 4.36 -14.75
C GLY A 267 -36.15 3.76 -14.97
N GLY A 268 -35.22 3.89 -14.03
CA GLY A 268 -33.84 3.40 -14.19
C GLY A 268 -33.73 1.88 -14.32
N ALA A 269 -32.61 1.39 -14.87
CA ALA A 269 -32.33 -0.05 -14.96
C ALA A 269 -32.35 -0.73 -13.57
N PHE A 270 -31.98 0.01 -12.52
CA PHE A 270 -32.09 -0.42 -11.13
C PHE A 270 -33.52 -0.77 -10.71
N THR A 271 -34.48 0.13 -10.93
CA THR A 271 -35.91 -0.09 -10.63
C THR A 271 -36.49 -1.21 -11.50
N TYR A 272 -36.12 -1.25 -12.79
CA TYR A 272 -36.54 -2.32 -13.71
C TYR A 272 -36.13 -3.73 -13.19
N LEU A 273 -34.91 -3.87 -12.66
CA LEU A 273 -34.38 -5.15 -12.15
C LEU A 273 -34.83 -5.49 -10.72
N THR A 274 -35.28 -4.51 -9.94
CA THR A 274 -35.76 -4.69 -8.55
C THR A 274 -37.29 -4.78 -8.44
N LYS A 275 -38.04 -4.32 -9.45
CA LYS A 275 -39.51 -4.43 -9.55
C LYS A 275 -39.97 -5.88 -9.31
N ASN A 276 -40.98 -6.02 -8.44
CA ASN A 276 -41.60 -7.28 -8.02
C ASN A 276 -40.66 -8.28 -7.30
N ARG A 277 -39.53 -7.83 -6.75
CA ARG A 277 -38.71 -8.62 -5.81
C ARG A 277 -38.92 -8.14 -4.38
N HIS A 278 -39.11 -9.07 -3.45
CA HIS A 278 -39.18 -8.79 -2.03
C HIS A 278 -37.83 -9.12 -1.38
N TRP A 279 -37.42 -8.28 -0.44
CA TRP A 279 -36.21 -8.45 0.37
C TRP A 279 -36.58 -8.29 1.85
N THR A 280 -35.91 -9.01 2.73
CA THR A 280 -35.99 -8.84 4.19
C THR A 280 -35.09 -7.71 4.67
N ASP A 281 -35.37 -7.19 5.86
CA ASP A 281 -34.54 -6.14 6.47
C ASP A 281 -33.18 -6.66 6.93
N ALA A 282 -32.98 -7.98 7.02
CA ALA A 282 -31.68 -8.60 7.23
C ALA A 282 -30.81 -8.51 5.96
N GLU A 283 -31.33 -8.94 4.81
CA GLU A 283 -30.64 -8.91 3.50
C GLU A 283 -30.25 -7.48 3.09
N LEU A 284 -31.06 -6.48 3.44
CA LEU A 284 -30.78 -5.06 3.12
C LEU A 284 -29.52 -4.51 3.81
N ASN A 285 -29.00 -5.17 4.84
CA ASN A 285 -27.69 -4.84 5.43
C ASN A 285 -26.50 -5.38 4.60
N SER A 286 -26.76 -6.27 3.65
CA SER A 286 -25.80 -6.84 2.69
C SER A 286 -26.03 -6.30 1.26
N PRO A 287 -25.89 -4.98 1.00
CA PRO A 287 -26.20 -4.39 -0.30
C PRO A 287 -25.36 -4.98 -1.45
N ARG A 288 -24.13 -5.48 -1.16
CA ARG A 288 -23.29 -6.15 -2.16
C ARG A 288 -23.84 -7.50 -2.60
N GLU A 289 -24.47 -8.24 -1.70
CA GLU A 289 -25.04 -9.56 -1.98
C GLU A 289 -26.33 -9.39 -2.81
N ILE A 290 -27.19 -8.44 -2.41
CA ILE A 290 -28.35 -8.01 -3.20
C ILE A 290 -27.95 -7.58 -4.62
N VAL A 291 -26.86 -6.81 -4.81
CA VAL A 291 -26.38 -6.46 -6.16
C VAL A 291 -25.99 -7.69 -6.96
N ASN A 292 -25.25 -8.64 -6.38
CA ASN A 292 -24.90 -9.88 -7.06
C ASN A 292 -26.15 -10.68 -7.48
N ASP A 293 -27.19 -10.75 -6.65
CA ASP A 293 -28.43 -11.48 -6.93
C ASP A 293 -29.43 -10.71 -7.82
N ILE A 294 -29.22 -9.40 -7.99
CA ILE A 294 -29.76 -8.61 -9.10
C ILE A 294 -29.09 -9.03 -10.41
N LEU A 295 -27.75 -9.03 -10.48
CA LEU A 295 -27.00 -9.35 -11.71
C LEU A 295 -27.14 -10.81 -12.16
N ARG A 296 -27.26 -11.75 -11.22
CA ARG A 296 -27.49 -13.18 -11.52
C ARG A 296 -28.87 -13.47 -12.10
N SER A 297 -29.83 -12.55 -11.98
CA SER A 297 -31.20 -12.79 -12.42
C SER A 297 -31.31 -12.97 -13.94
N PRO A 298 -32.25 -13.81 -14.45
CA PRO A 298 -32.50 -13.91 -15.88
C PRO A 298 -32.80 -12.56 -16.53
N LYS A 299 -33.52 -11.68 -15.80
CA LYS A 299 -33.88 -10.32 -16.23
C LYS A 299 -32.65 -9.43 -16.47
N ALA A 300 -31.61 -9.57 -15.65
CA ALA A 300 -30.33 -8.88 -15.84
C ALA A 300 -29.54 -9.48 -17.01
N ARG A 301 -29.47 -10.81 -17.15
CA ARG A 301 -28.80 -11.46 -18.29
C ARG A 301 -29.43 -11.09 -19.65
N THR A 302 -30.76 -11.05 -19.74
CA THR A 302 -31.47 -10.58 -20.94
C THR A 302 -31.17 -9.10 -21.22
N LEU A 303 -31.13 -8.25 -20.19
CA LEU A 303 -30.79 -6.84 -20.35
C LEU A 303 -29.35 -6.67 -20.85
N GLU A 304 -28.38 -7.37 -20.26
CA GLU A 304 -26.97 -7.37 -20.66
C GLU A 304 -26.81 -7.75 -22.13
N ALA A 305 -27.30 -8.92 -22.54
CA ALA A 305 -27.15 -9.40 -23.92
C ALA A 305 -27.79 -8.44 -24.94
N THR A 306 -28.97 -7.89 -24.62
CA THR A 306 -29.66 -6.92 -25.50
C THR A 306 -28.90 -5.60 -25.58
N LEU A 307 -28.31 -5.12 -24.47
CA LEU A 307 -27.45 -3.93 -24.45
C LEU A 307 -26.14 -4.15 -25.20
N GLN A 308 -25.47 -5.29 -25.03
CA GLN A 308 -24.23 -5.64 -25.72
C GLN A 308 -24.45 -5.62 -27.25
N GLN A 309 -25.50 -6.31 -27.71
CA GLN A 309 -25.90 -6.33 -29.12
C GLN A 309 -26.22 -4.92 -29.64
N LYS A 310 -27.02 -4.13 -28.90
CA LYS A 310 -27.46 -2.80 -29.32
C LYS A 310 -26.32 -1.78 -29.40
N MET A 311 -25.34 -1.88 -28.50
CA MET A 311 -24.19 -0.98 -28.42
C MET A 311 -23.01 -1.42 -29.29
N GLY A 312 -23.05 -2.62 -29.90
CA GLY A 312 -22.01 -3.14 -30.79
C GLY A 312 -20.69 -3.46 -30.08
N VAL A 313 -20.75 -3.85 -28.80
CA VAL A 313 -19.59 -4.28 -28.00
C VAL A 313 -19.39 -5.79 -28.10
N ALA A 314 -18.24 -6.29 -27.65
CA ALA A 314 -18.00 -7.72 -27.49
C ALA A 314 -19.10 -8.37 -26.64
N GLY A 315 -19.58 -9.54 -27.09
CA GLY A 315 -20.59 -10.31 -26.37
C GLY A 315 -19.97 -11.16 -25.26
N ASP A 316 -20.56 -11.10 -24.07
CA ASP A 316 -20.22 -11.95 -22.92
C ASP A 316 -21.52 -12.41 -22.26
N THR A 317 -21.85 -13.70 -22.43
CA THR A 317 -23.09 -14.33 -21.93
C THR A 317 -23.15 -14.41 -20.41
N ASP A 318 -22.00 -14.39 -19.75
CA ASP A 318 -21.86 -14.35 -18.29
C ASP A 318 -21.44 -12.94 -17.80
N GLY A 319 -21.59 -11.93 -18.67
CA GLY A 319 -21.24 -10.55 -18.39
C GLY A 319 -22.31 -9.81 -17.58
N SER A 320 -21.95 -8.61 -17.12
CA SER A 320 -22.87 -7.69 -16.42
C SER A 320 -22.47 -6.22 -16.56
N ASP A 321 -21.50 -5.92 -17.44
CA ASP A 321 -20.81 -4.63 -17.47
C ASP A 321 -21.68 -3.52 -18.06
N MET A 322 -22.47 -3.85 -19.10
CA MET A 322 -23.42 -2.91 -19.69
C MET A 322 -24.59 -2.65 -18.75
N THR A 323 -25.00 -3.65 -17.98
CA THR A 323 -26.07 -3.60 -16.97
C THR A 323 -25.67 -2.75 -15.77
N LEU A 324 -24.46 -2.95 -15.23
CA LEU A 324 -23.91 -2.09 -14.17
C LEU A 324 -23.78 -0.63 -14.61
N ALA A 325 -23.28 -0.39 -15.83
CA ALA A 325 -23.21 0.95 -16.40
C ALA A 325 -24.61 1.57 -16.60
N ALA A 326 -25.60 0.79 -17.06
CA ALA A 326 -26.99 1.23 -17.21
C ALA A 326 -27.67 1.53 -15.87
N ILE A 327 -27.36 0.77 -14.81
CA ILE A 327 -27.82 1.01 -13.44
C ILE A 327 -27.28 2.36 -12.95
N LEU A 328 -25.96 2.57 -12.99
CA LEU A 328 -25.34 3.79 -12.47
C LEU A 328 -25.76 5.04 -13.26
N LEU A 329 -25.77 5.00 -14.60
CA LEU A 329 -26.29 6.12 -15.41
C LEU A 329 -27.77 6.39 -15.12
N GLY A 330 -28.56 5.35 -14.83
CA GLY A 330 -29.95 5.47 -14.39
C GLY A 330 -30.09 6.19 -13.05
N LEU A 331 -29.29 5.78 -12.05
CA LEU A 331 -29.30 6.35 -10.70
C LEU A 331 -28.73 7.78 -10.63
N ASP A 332 -27.83 8.15 -11.53
CA ASP A 332 -27.07 9.42 -11.50
C ASP A 332 -27.73 10.58 -12.28
N ALA A 333 -28.33 10.33 -13.46
CA ALA A 333 -28.87 11.38 -14.34
C ALA A 333 -29.71 12.45 -13.61
N PRO A 334 -29.48 13.77 -13.81
CA PRO A 334 -29.09 14.38 -15.09
C PRO A 334 -27.58 14.64 -15.29
N THR A 335 -26.74 14.44 -14.29
CA THR A 335 -25.27 14.68 -14.31
C THR A 335 -24.52 13.98 -15.45
N ALA A 336 -25.11 12.93 -16.04
CA ALA A 336 -24.62 12.23 -17.23
C ALA A 336 -24.68 13.04 -18.54
N TYR A 337 -25.37 14.19 -18.56
CA TYR A 337 -25.57 15.00 -19.77
C TYR A 337 -24.67 16.23 -19.87
N ASP A 338 -24.28 16.79 -18.72
CA ASP A 338 -23.59 18.07 -18.55
C ASP A 338 -22.14 17.87 -18.03
N VAL A 339 -21.43 18.96 -17.70
CA VAL A 339 -20.17 18.92 -16.95
C VAL A 339 -20.50 18.61 -15.48
N SER A 340 -20.50 17.33 -15.12
CA SER A 340 -20.74 16.83 -13.77
C SER A 340 -19.89 17.60 -12.74
N LYS A 341 -20.53 18.23 -11.75
CA LYS A 341 -19.79 19.00 -10.74
C LYS A 341 -18.99 18.05 -9.84
N ARG A 342 -17.86 18.55 -9.32
CA ARG A 342 -16.97 17.78 -8.46
C ARG A 342 -17.72 17.36 -7.19
N ASN A 343 -17.72 16.07 -6.88
CA ASN A 343 -18.44 15.42 -5.76
C ASN A 343 -19.98 15.42 -5.85
N GLU A 344 -20.58 15.87 -6.96
CA GLU A 344 -22.04 15.83 -7.16
C GLU A 344 -22.47 14.57 -7.91
N PHE A 345 -23.29 13.74 -7.26
CA PHE A 345 -23.82 12.48 -7.80
C PHE A 345 -25.33 12.43 -7.56
N ALA A 346 -26.12 12.00 -8.55
CA ALA A 346 -27.59 11.99 -8.44
C ALA A 346 -28.21 13.38 -8.10
N GLY A 347 -27.49 14.48 -8.35
CA GLY A 347 -27.86 15.84 -7.93
C GLY A 347 -27.63 16.13 -6.43
N PHE A 348 -26.86 15.30 -5.73
CA PHE A 348 -26.47 15.44 -4.34
C PHE A 348 -24.95 15.68 -4.24
N ASP A 349 -24.55 16.78 -3.62
CA ASP A 349 -23.14 17.08 -3.35
C ASP A 349 -22.67 16.38 -2.05
N LEU A 350 -21.77 15.40 -2.21
CA LEU A 350 -21.14 14.66 -1.10
C LEU A 350 -20.16 15.53 -0.29
N ALA A 351 -19.73 16.67 -0.84
CA ALA A 351 -18.82 17.63 -0.22
C ALA A 351 -19.52 18.95 0.15
N ALA A 352 -20.85 18.96 0.25
CA ALA A 352 -21.60 20.16 0.59
C ALA A 352 -21.15 20.73 1.96
N PRO A 353 -20.99 22.06 2.13
CA PRO A 353 -20.46 22.66 3.37
C PRO A 353 -21.19 22.26 4.67
N ARG A 354 -22.46 21.85 4.59
CA ARG A 354 -23.23 21.30 5.72
C ARG A 354 -22.59 20.05 6.37
N PHE A 355 -21.73 19.32 5.65
CA PHE A 355 -21.05 18.12 6.13
C PHE A 355 -19.66 18.40 6.73
N TYR A 356 -19.12 19.62 6.59
CA TYR A 356 -17.81 19.94 7.14
C TYR A 356 -17.85 19.82 8.68
N GLY A 357 -16.94 19.05 9.26
CA GLY A 357 -16.95 18.74 10.70
C GLY A 357 -18.04 17.75 11.15
N GLN A 358 -18.78 17.11 10.22
CA GLN A 358 -19.78 16.09 10.55
C GLN A 358 -19.22 14.66 10.35
N PRO A 359 -19.70 13.66 11.13
CA PRO A 359 -19.37 12.25 10.94
C PRO A 359 -19.73 11.75 9.53
N LEU A 360 -18.87 10.92 8.93
CA LEU A 360 -19.05 10.40 7.56
C LEU A 360 -20.37 9.63 7.35
N SER A 361 -20.93 9.06 8.41
CA SER A 361 -22.23 8.38 8.40
C SER A 361 -23.38 9.31 7.97
N GLN A 362 -23.34 10.60 8.32
CA GLN A 362 -24.37 11.57 7.91
C GLN A 362 -24.39 11.80 6.40
N ILE A 363 -23.24 11.73 5.72
CA ILE A 363 -23.16 11.90 4.27
C ILE A 363 -23.85 10.72 3.57
N LYS A 364 -23.57 9.50 4.03
CA LYS A 364 -24.20 8.26 3.55
C LYS A 364 -25.71 8.24 3.82
N GLN A 365 -26.14 8.69 5.00
CA GLN A 365 -27.56 8.81 5.34
C GLN A 365 -28.25 9.86 4.46
N GLY A 366 -27.67 11.05 4.32
CA GLY A 366 -28.22 12.13 3.49
C GLY A 366 -28.37 11.73 2.02
N LEU A 367 -27.39 11.03 1.44
CA LEU A 367 -27.52 10.47 0.09
C LEU A 367 -28.65 9.44 0.02
N THR A 368 -28.75 8.55 1.00
CA THR A 368 -29.80 7.52 1.06
C THR A 368 -31.20 8.14 1.09
N THR A 369 -31.41 9.15 1.94
CA THR A 369 -32.65 9.93 2.00
C THR A 369 -32.96 10.62 0.67
N HIS A 370 -31.98 11.32 0.09
CA HIS A 370 -32.14 12.02 -1.19
C HIS A 370 -32.52 11.08 -2.35
N LEU A 371 -31.95 9.88 -2.42
CA LEU A 371 -32.26 8.89 -3.47
C LEU A 371 -33.70 8.35 -3.38
N ALA A 372 -34.30 8.35 -2.19
CA ALA A 372 -35.71 8.03 -1.98
C ALA A 372 -36.62 9.23 -2.30
N GLU A 373 -36.32 10.41 -1.73
CA GLU A 373 -37.12 11.63 -1.90
C GLU A 373 -37.15 12.14 -3.35
N SER A 374 -36.08 11.95 -4.11
CA SER A 374 -36.01 12.32 -5.54
C SER A 374 -36.60 11.29 -6.51
N GLY A 375 -37.24 10.22 -6.01
CA GLY A 375 -37.92 9.21 -6.82
C GLY A 375 -36.99 8.32 -7.68
N ARG A 376 -35.67 8.35 -7.43
CA ARG A 376 -34.67 7.58 -8.21
C ARG A 376 -34.73 6.08 -7.94
N CYS A 377 -35.26 5.70 -6.78
CA CYS A 377 -35.49 4.33 -6.36
C CYS A 377 -36.56 4.31 -5.25
N THR A 378 -37.10 3.13 -4.93
CA THR A 378 -38.00 2.99 -3.77
C THR A 378 -37.22 3.17 -2.47
N ALA A 379 -37.85 3.76 -1.44
CA ALA A 379 -37.19 4.03 -0.16
C ALA A 379 -36.49 2.81 0.47
N ARG A 380 -37.06 1.61 0.31
CA ARG A 380 -36.46 0.35 0.80
C ARG A 380 -35.18 -0.05 0.05
N MET A 381 -35.04 0.33 -1.23
CA MET A 381 -33.85 0.04 -2.05
C MET A 381 -32.81 1.17 -2.04
N ALA A 382 -33.12 2.32 -1.45
CA ALA A 382 -32.21 3.47 -1.39
C ALA A 382 -30.84 3.18 -0.74
N PRO A 383 -30.71 2.35 0.33
CA PRO A 383 -29.39 1.98 0.87
C PRO A 383 -28.53 1.20 -0.14
N VAL A 384 -29.15 0.38 -1.00
CA VAL A 384 -28.47 -0.40 -2.04
C VAL A 384 -28.08 0.53 -3.20
N ALA A 385 -28.96 1.44 -3.62
CA ALA A 385 -28.66 2.46 -4.63
C ALA A 385 -27.50 3.39 -4.18
N ALA A 386 -27.51 3.82 -2.91
CA ALA A 386 -26.42 4.57 -2.31
C ALA A 386 -25.11 3.78 -2.31
N TYR A 387 -25.13 2.49 -1.92
CA TYR A 387 -23.96 1.62 -1.97
C TYR A 387 -23.39 1.49 -3.40
N MET A 388 -24.24 1.35 -4.43
CA MET A 388 -23.78 1.28 -5.82
C MET A 388 -23.11 2.58 -6.29
N LEU A 389 -23.73 3.74 -6.04
CA LEU A 389 -23.13 5.03 -6.41
C LEU A 389 -21.80 5.26 -5.66
N LEU A 390 -21.82 5.12 -4.33
CA LEU A 390 -20.66 5.33 -3.46
C LEU A 390 -19.48 4.40 -3.79
N SER A 391 -19.73 3.18 -4.30
CA SER A 391 -18.67 2.24 -4.70
C SER A 391 -17.69 2.85 -5.71
N SER A 392 -18.15 3.81 -6.51
CA SER A 392 -17.33 4.50 -7.50
C SER A 392 -17.08 5.99 -7.18
N ALA A 393 -18.02 6.63 -6.49
CA ALA A 393 -18.03 8.06 -6.21
C ALA A 393 -17.16 8.46 -5.01
N ALA A 394 -17.30 7.73 -3.90
CA ALA A 394 -16.64 7.99 -2.63
C ALA A 394 -16.56 6.69 -1.81
N PRO A 395 -15.77 5.69 -2.27
CA PRO A 395 -15.67 4.39 -1.62
C PRO A 395 -15.15 4.47 -0.17
N GLU A 396 -14.54 5.59 0.25
CA GLU A 396 -14.21 5.85 1.65
C GLU A 396 -15.44 5.87 2.58
N LEU A 397 -16.65 6.13 2.04
CA LEU A 397 -17.92 6.09 2.77
C LEU A 397 -18.51 4.66 2.85
N LEU A 398 -17.82 3.65 2.29
CA LEU A 398 -18.20 2.23 2.32
C LEU A 398 -17.26 1.33 3.12
N VAL A 399 -16.15 1.88 3.65
CA VAL A 399 -15.32 1.20 4.64
C VAL A 399 -16.16 0.88 5.88
N LYS A 400 -15.96 -0.31 6.46
CA LYS A 400 -16.73 -0.76 7.63
C LYS A 400 -16.20 -0.13 8.92
N ASP A 401 -17.04 -0.04 9.93
CA ASP A 401 -16.63 0.27 11.32
C ASP A 401 -15.88 1.61 11.47
N ILE A 402 -16.24 2.61 10.65
CA ILE A 402 -15.68 3.98 10.74
C ILE A 402 -16.15 4.62 12.06
N PRO A 403 -15.25 5.07 12.94
CA PRO A 403 -15.60 5.77 14.18
C PRO A 403 -16.31 7.10 13.93
N ALA A 404 -17.19 7.52 14.83
CA ALA A 404 -18.02 8.73 14.66
C ALA A 404 -17.21 10.03 14.76
N ASP A 405 -16.07 10.01 15.45
CA ASP A 405 -15.07 11.09 15.52
C ASP A 405 -14.32 11.29 14.19
N VAL A 406 -14.38 10.35 13.24
CA VAL A 406 -13.88 10.56 11.87
C VAL A 406 -14.86 11.48 11.13
N THR A 407 -14.57 12.78 11.17
CA THR A 407 -15.39 13.84 10.56
C THR A 407 -14.89 14.23 9.16
N TYR A 408 -15.78 14.73 8.30
CA TYR A 408 -15.41 15.19 6.96
C TYR A 408 -14.57 16.48 7.04
N GLY A 409 -13.34 16.42 6.55
CA GLY A 409 -12.33 17.48 6.69
C GLY A 409 -11.16 17.11 7.61
N SER A 410 -11.29 16.06 8.43
CA SER A 410 -10.27 15.69 9.42
C SER A 410 -8.97 15.15 8.82
N PRO A 411 -7.83 15.20 9.56
CA PRO A 411 -6.61 14.45 9.24
C PRO A 411 -6.85 12.94 9.04
N THR A 412 -7.75 12.37 9.85
CA THR A 412 -8.10 10.95 9.79
C THR A 412 -8.94 10.63 8.55
N TRP A 413 -9.95 11.43 8.20
CA TRP A 413 -10.68 11.31 6.93
C TRP A 413 -9.78 11.56 5.71
N ALA A 414 -8.87 12.53 5.76
CA ALA A 414 -7.91 12.79 4.68
C ALA A 414 -7.02 11.55 4.44
N THR A 415 -6.55 10.93 5.52
CA THR A 415 -5.75 9.71 5.45
C THR A 415 -6.54 8.50 4.95
N LEU A 416 -7.79 8.36 5.39
CA LEU A 416 -8.76 7.37 4.92
C LEU A 416 -9.00 7.52 3.42
N LYS A 417 -9.41 8.71 2.95
CA LYS A 417 -9.74 8.99 1.54
C LYS A 417 -8.57 8.73 0.60
N ALA A 418 -7.37 9.23 0.93
CA ALA A 418 -6.18 9.00 0.10
C ALA A 418 -5.74 7.53 0.09
N THR A 419 -5.86 6.82 1.23
CA THR A 419 -5.52 5.38 1.29
C THR A 419 -6.54 4.52 0.54
N VAL A 420 -7.83 4.82 0.67
CA VAL A 420 -8.89 4.13 -0.08
C VAL A 420 -8.73 4.36 -1.58
N ALA A 421 -8.51 5.60 -2.03
CA ALA A 421 -8.25 5.88 -3.45
C ALA A 421 -7.04 5.11 -4.02
N PHE A 422 -5.98 4.92 -3.21
CA PHE A 422 -4.83 4.09 -3.59
C PHE A 422 -5.14 2.59 -3.62
N ILE A 423 -5.90 2.07 -2.63
CA ILE A 423 -6.37 0.68 -2.61
C ILE A 423 -7.24 0.38 -3.84
N GLU A 424 -8.21 1.25 -4.13
CA GLU A 424 -9.14 1.13 -5.25
C GLU A 424 -8.44 1.18 -6.61
N ALA A 425 -7.38 1.98 -6.77
CA ALA A 425 -6.60 2.00 -8.00
C ALA A 425 -5.81 0.69 -8.26
N LYS A 426 -5.37 -0.01 -7.20
CA LYS A 426 -4.73 -1.32 -7.31
C LYS A 426 -5.75 -2.47 -7.44
N SER A 427 -6.80 -2.45 -6.63
CA SER A 427 -7.88 -3.44 -6.64
C SER A 427 -9.24 -2.78 -6.38
N PRO A 428 -10.02 -2.51 -7.44
CA PRO A 428 -11.31 -1.83 -7.32
C PRO A 428 -12.33 -2.59 -6.47
N GLY A 429 -13.07 -1.86 -5.65
CA GLY A 429 -14.10 -2.30 -4.71
C GLY A 429 -13.58 -2.86 -3.38
N SER A 430 -12.29 -3.18 -3.29
CA SER A 430 -11.69 -3.88 -2.14
C SER A 430 -11.83 -3.14 -0.82
N SER A 431 -11.84 -1.80 -0.84
CA SER A 431 -12.03 -0.99 0.37
C SER A 431 -13.36 -1.27 1.08
N SER A 432 -14.42 -1.60 0.32
CA SER A 432 -15.75 -1.92 0.88
C SER A 432 -15.83 -3.27 1.62
N LEU A 433 -14.79 -4.12 1.50
CA LEU A 433 -14.66 -5.31 2.34
C LEU A 433 -13.94 -5.02 3.66
N MET A 434 -13.10 -3.98 3.72
CA MET A 434 -12.20 -3.71 4.83
C MET A 434 -12.89 -2.94 5.96
N SER A 435 -12.54 -3.27 7.19
CA SER A 435 -12.78 -2.41 8.34
C SER A 435 -11.84 -1.21 8.35
N PHE A 436 -12.26 -0.13 9.00
CA PHE A 436 -11.45 1.05 9.21
C PHE A 436 -10.08 0.71 9.83
N ALA A 437 -10.04 -0.20 10.82
CA ALA A 437 -8.81 -0.66 11.45
C ALA A 437 -7.86 -1.42 10.50
N GLU A 438 -8.36 -2.04 9.43
CA GLU A 438 -7.53 -2.66 8.39
C GLU A 438 -7.00 -1.61 7.39
N ILE A 439 -7.79 -0.58 7.07
CA ILE A 439 -7.30 0.58 6.31
C ILE A 439 -6.16 1.28 7.07
N VAL A 440 -6.27 1.40 8.40
CA VAL A 440 -5.21 1.96 9.26
C VAL A 440 -3.91 1.15 9.18
N LYS A 441 -4.00 -0.18 9.32
CA LYS A 441 -2.83 -1.08 9.14
C LYS A 441 -2.24 -0.98 7.74
N TYR A 442 -3.08 -0.87 6.70
CA TYR A 442 -2.63 -0.68 5.33
C TYR A 442 -1.94 0.68 5.11
N ALA A 443 -2.37 1.72 5.84
CA ALA A 443 -1.85 3.09 5.76
C ALA A 443 -0.51 3.30 6.48
N ALA A 444 -0.18 2.46 7.48
CA ALA A 444 1.10 2.48 8.19
C ALA A 444 2.30 1.94 7.38
N ILE A 445 2.05 1.33 6.20
CA ILE A 445 3.07 0.77 5.31
C ILE A 445 3.37 1.78 4.18
N ASP A 446 4.60 2.31 4.11
CA ASP A 446 5.09 3.11 2.97
C ASP A 446 5.12 2.24 1.69
N PRO A 447 4.87 2.81 0.49
CA PRO A 447 5.11 2.14 -0.79
C PRO A 447 6.51 1.54 -0.90
N VAL A 448 6.61 0.32 -1.43
CA VAL A 448 7.90 -0.39 -1.62
C VAL A 448 8.41 -0.37 -3.06
N SER A 449 7.73 0.32 -3.98
CA SER A 449 8.17 0.52 -5.36
C SER A 449 7.94 1.96 -5.83
N THR A 450 8.69 2.38 -6.84
CA THR A 450 8.56 3.69 -7.50
C THR A 450 7.17 3.90 -8.10
N GLU A 451 6.59 2.85 -8.65
CA GLU A 451 5.28 2.79 -9.28
C GLU A 451 4.16 2.99 -8.24
N ASP A 452 4.21 2.30 -7.11
CA ASP A 452 3.24 2.49 -6.02
C ASP A 452 3.40 3.88 -5.37
N GLN A 453 4.62 4.40 -5.26
CA GLN A 453 4.85 5.75 -4.75
C GLN A 453 4.29 6.84 -5.68
N ALA A 454 4.44 6.66 -7.00
CA ALA A 454 3.85 7.54 -8.00
C ALA A 454 2.31 7.45 -8.00
N LEU A 455 1.73 6.26 -7.89
CA LEU A 455 0.29 6.03 -7.80
C LEU A 455 -0.30 6.62 -6.51
N LEU A 456 0.40 6.49 -5.38
CA LEU A 456 0.00 7.12 -4.11
C LEU A 456 0.02 8.64 -4.23
N ASN A 457 1.05 9.23 -4.85
CA ASN A 457 1.11 10.67 -5.05
C ASN A 457 0.01 11.19 -6.00
N ALA A 458 -0.32 10.44 -7.06
CA ALA A 458 -1.42 10.80 -7.97
C ALA A 458 -2.81 10.70 -7.29
N THR A 459 -3.01 9.75 -6.37
CA THR A 459 -4.28 9.55 -5.67
C THR A 459 -4.50 10.53 -4.50
N LYS A 460 -3.43 11.08 -3.89
CA LYS A 460 -3.52 12.18 -2.91
C LYS A 460 -4.22 13.43 -3.45
N LEU A 461 -4.04 13.77 -4.73
CA LEU A 461 -4.41 15.10 -5.27
C LEU A 461 -5.88 15.48 -5.02
N ASN A 462 -6.82 14.55 -5.25
CA ASN A 462 -8.24 14.82 -5.00
C ASN A 462 -8.53 15.07 -3.52
N MET A 463 -7.93 14.29 -2.62
CA MET A 463 -8.05 14.48 -1.18
C MET A 463 -7.52 15.86 -0.74
N VAL A 464 -6.38 16.30 -1.29
CA VAL A 464 -5.81 17.63 -0.98
C VAL A 464 -6.73 18.76 -1.46
N ILE A 465 -7.35 18.63 -2.64
CA ILE A 465 -8.33 19.59 -3.14
C ILE A 465 -9.58 19.62 -2.24
N ASP A 466 -10.13 18.46 -1.86
CA ASP A 466 -11.28 18.40 -0.93
C ASP A 466 -10.93 19.04 0.42
N TRP A 467 -9.80 18.65 1.01
CA TRP A 467 -9.34 19.19 2.29
C TRP A 467 -9.12 20.71 2.23
N ALA A 468 -8.50 21.22 1.16
CA ALA A 468 -8.26 22.65 1.01
C ALA A 468 -9.56 23.46 0.81
N LEU A 469 -10.59 22.88 0.19
CA LEU A 469 -11.93 23.49 0.13
C LEU A 469 -12.62 23.49 1.50
N VAL A 470 -12.52 22.39 2.27
CA VAL A 470 -13.08 22.31 3.64
C VAL A 470 -12.41 23.32 4.56
N HIS A 471 -11.10 23.52 4.44
CA HIS A 471 -10.29 24.39 5.30
C HIS A 471 -10.06 25.80 4.74
N GLY A 472 -10.79 26.21 3.68
CA GLY A 472 -10.75 27.57 3.14
C GLY A 472 -9.41 27.99 2.51
N ALA A 473 -8.54 27.03 2.18
CA ALA A 473 -7.26 27.25 1.50
C ALA A 473 -7.42 27.28 -0.04
N LEU A 474 -8.55 26.81 -0.57
CA LEU A 474 -8.99 27.03 -1.96
C LEU A 474 -10.44 27.56 -1.97
N SER A 475 -10.74 28.44 -2.93
CA SER A 475 -12.13 28.86 -3.23
C SER A 475 -12.77 27.91 -4.25
N PRO A 476 -14.08 27.60 -4.18
CA PRO A 476 -14.74 26.71 -5.13
C PRO A 476 -14.67 27.20 -6.59
N SER A 477 -14.10 26.39 -7.47
CA SER A 477 -14.06 26.66 -8.92
C SER A 477 -15.34 26.17 -9.61
N PRO A 478 -16.08 27.01 -10.36
CA PRO A 478 -17.28 26.58 -11.11
C PRO A 478 -17.03 25.50 -12.17
N THR A 479 -15.78 25.39 -12.65
CA THR A 479 -15.36 24.31 -13.58
C THR A 479 -14.71 23.12 -12.85
N GLY A 480 -14.59 23.22 -11.52
CA GLY A 480 -13.79 22.35 -10.66
C GLY A 480 -12.28 22.39 -10.94
N ARG A 481 -11.78 23.22 -11.86
CA ARG A 481 -10.36 23.26 -12.27
C ARG A 481 -9.61 24.31 -11.44
N TYR A 482 -8.34 23.99 -11.15
CA TYR A 482 -7.40 24.83 -10.41
C TYR A 482 -6.08 24.92 -11.21
N SER A 483 -5.33 26.01 -11.02
CA SER A 483 -4.00 26.16 -11.62
C SER A 483 -2.94 25.35 -10.87
N THR A 484 -1.76 25.19 -11.48
CA THR A 484 -0.60 24.54 -10.84
C THR A 484 -0.24 25.20 -9.51
N GLU A 485 -0.23 26.53 -9.47
CA GLU A 485 0.17 27.35 -8.32
C GLU A 485 -0.85 27.21 -7.17
N GLN A 486 -2.14 27.09 -7.51
CA GLN A 486 -3.21 26.81 -6.54
C GLN A 486 -3.06 25.40 -5.93
N LEU A 487 -2.74 24.39 -6.75
CA LEU A 487 -2.56 23.01 -6.29
C LEU A 487 -1.27 22.86 -5.45
N ASP A 488 -0.18 23.49 -5.86
CA ASP A 488 1.08 23.52 -5.10
C ASP A 488 0.90 24.27 -3.77
N THR A 489 0.13 25.36 -3.75
CA THR A 489 -0.24 26.06 -2.51
C THR A 489 -1.08 25.17 -1.59
N ALA A 490 -2.10 24.51 -2.11
CA ALA A 490 -2.93 23.59 -1.34
C ALA A 490 -2.14 22.40 -0.77
N GLN A 491 -1.26 21.79 -1.57
CA GLN A 491 -0.36 20.71 -1.13
C GLN A 491 0.66 21.21 -0.09
N LYS A 492 1.23 22.40 -0.28
CA LYS A 492 2.14 23.02 0.70
C LYS A 492 1.41 23.23 2.03
N THR A 493 0.28 23.94 2.03
CA THR A 493 -0.51 24.22 3.24
C THR A 493 -0.95 22.93 3.92
N PHE A 494 -1.46 21.94 3.20
CA PHE A 494 -1.80 20.63 3.77
C PHE A 494 -0.58 19.97 4.46
N SER A 495 0.59 20.02 3.82
CA SER A 495 1.82 19.45 4.39
C SER A 495 2.27 20.22 5.65
N GLU A 496 2.18 21.56 5.64
CA GLU A 496 2.53 22.42 6.78
C GLU A 496 1.60 22.20 7.98
N VAL A 497 0.28 22.10 7.76
CA VAL A 497 -0.68 21.75 8.82
C VAL A 497 -0.34 20.37 9.39
N MET A 498 -0.25 19.35 8.55
CA MET A 498 -0.07 17.97 9.03
C MET A 498 1.30 17.76 9.68
N SER A 499 2.35 18.46 9.23
CA SER A 499 3.67 18.49 9.87
C SER A 499 3.62 19.14 11.26
N ALA A 500 2.89 20.24 11.44
CA ALA A 500 2.69 20.85 12.75
C ALA A 500 1.89 19.91 13.69
N LEU A 501 0.79 19.31 13.21
CA LEU A 501 0.02 18.36 14.02
C LEU A 501 0.84 17.13 14.45
N GLN A 502 1.80 16.68 13.62
CA GLN A 502 2.71 15.59 13.98
C GLN A 502 3.65 15.91 15.15
N THR A 503 4.01 17.17 15.38
CA THR A 503 4.88 17.53 16.53
C THR A 503 4.10 17.83 17.80
N VAL A 504 2.87 18.38 17.70
CA VAL A 504 2.00 18.80 18.83
C VAL A 504 2.01 17.86 20.04
N SER A 505 1.83 16.54 19.82
CA SER A 505 1.83 15.57 20.92
C SER A 505 3.18 15.54 21.64
N GLY A 506 4.27 15.33 20.90
CA GLY A 506 5.63 15.30 21.45
C GLY A 506 6.08 16.64 22.03
N ASP A 507 5.65 17.76 21.45
CA ASP A 507 5.96 19.11 21.94
C ASP A 507 5.28 19.36 23.30
N ILE A 508 3.98 19.09 23.46
CA ILE A 508 3.27 19.42 24.70
C ILE A 508 3.55 18.39 25.82
N THR A 509 3.69 17.10 25.48
CA THR A 509 3.98 16.01 26.46
C THR A 509 5.48 15.80 26.69
N ALA A 510 6.35 16.68 26.18
CA ALA A 510 7.78 16.65 26.47
C ALA A 510 8.03 16.66 28.00
N LYS A 511 9.03 15.90 28.45
CA LYS A 511 9.55 16.02 29.82
C LYS A 511 10.32 17.33 29.95
N ALA A 512 10.21 17.98 31.11
CA ALA A 512 11.03 19.15 31.41
C ALA A 512 12.53 18.78 31.33
N PRO A 513 13.37 19.57 30.64
CA PRO A 513 14.82 19.36 30.60
C PRO A 513 15.39 19.70 31.98
N LEU A 514 15.80 18.67 32.74
CA LEU A 514 16.43 18.83 34.05
C LEU A 514 17.95 18.88 33.89
N LEU A 515 18.60 19.86 34.51
CA LEU A 515 20.05 20.08 34.44
C LEU A 515 20.85 18.81 34.78
N LYS A 516 20.45 18.08 35.83
CA LYS A 516 21.06 16.80 36.23
C LYS A 516 21.06 15.77 35.10
N ASN A 517 19.89 15.56 34.48
CA ASN A 517 19.70 14.54 33.45
C ASN A 517 20.49 14.87 32.19
N MET A 518 20.51 16.14 31.78
CA MET A 518 21.28 16.60 30.62
C MET A 518 22.79 16.45 30.84
N ALA A 519 23.28 16.82 32.02
CA ALA A 519 24.68 16.65 32.39
C ALA A 519 25.10 15.16 32.37
N GLN A 520 24.24 14.28 32.87
CA GLN A 520 24.45 12.83 32.81
C GLN A 520 24.41 12.27 31.40
N GLU A 521 23.57 12.81 30.51
CA GLU A 521 23.51 12.39 29.11
C GLU A 521 24.79 12.78 28.35
N GLU A 522 25.30 14.01 28.53
CA GLU A 522 26.57 14.44 27.92
C GLU A 522 27.79 13.70 28.47
N LEU A 523 27.86 13.49 29.79
CA LEU A 523 28.86 12.61 30.39
C LEU A 523 28.75 11.19 29.81
N GLY A 524 27.53 10.64 29.71
CA GLY A 524 27.25 9.33 29.13
C GLY A 524 27.53 9.21 27.63
N LYS A 525 27.64 10.32 26.88
CA LYS A 525 28.07 10.32 25.46
C LYS A 525 29.58 10.13 25.33
N ARG A 526 30.38 10.77 26.19
CA ARG A 526 31.85 10.72 26.14
C ARG A 526 32.46 9.59 26.95
N TYR A 527 31.96 9.33 28.15
CA TYR A 527 32.51 8.32 29.06
C TYR A 527 31.65 7.05 29.05
N LYS A 528 32.29 5.88 29.03
CA LYS A 528 31.65 4.57 29.25
C LYS A 528 32.20 3.92 30.51
N ASN A 529 31.33 3.20 31.22
CA ASN A 529 31.64 2.45 32.44
C ASN A 529 32.19 3.31 33.59
N VAL A 530 31.69 4.55 33.70
CA VAL A 530 32.10 5.54 34.72
C VAL A 530 30.90 5.89 35.62
N PRO A 531 31.04 5.85 36.97
CA PRO A 531 29.96 6.17 37.89
C PRO A 531 29.88 7.68 38.16
N PHE A 532 29.11 8.42 37.35
CA PHE A 532 29.10 9.90 37.35
C PHE A 532 28.74 10.58 38.68
N GLU A 533 27.87 9.97 39.49
CA GLU A 533 27.45 10.48 40.81
C GLU A 533 28.39 10.05 41.96
N LEU A 534 29.45 9.28 41.69
CA LEU A 534 30.33 8.77 42.76
C LEU A 534 31.22 9.89 43.31
N ALA A 535 30.84 10.41 44.48
CA ALA A 535 31.57 11.45 45.19
C ALA A 535 32.88 10.92 45.80
N VAL A 536 33.96 10.91 45.01
CA VAL A 536 35.31 10.46 45.44
C VAL A 536 36.45 11.37 44.98
N LEU A 537 36.20 12.39 44.16
CA LEU A 537 37.23 13.31 43.67
C LEU A 537 37.48 14.43 44.70
N THR A 538 38.74 14.74 44.99
CA THR A 538 39.10 15.75 45.99
C THR A 538 40.45 16.42 45.71
N THR A 539 40.72 17.53 46.37
CA THR A 539 41.98 18.28 46.31
C THR A 539 42.75 18.19 47.65
N PRO A 540 44.06 18.51 47.67
CA PRO A 540 44.79 18.69 48.91
C PRO A 540 44.16 19.76 49.83
N GLN A 541 43.59 20.82 49.26
CA GLN A 541 42.99 21.94 50.00
C GLN A 541 41.69 21.54 50.71
N ALA A 542 40.79 20.82 50.04
CA ALA A 542 39.59 20.28 50.66
C ALA A 542 39.94 19.32 51.82
N ARG A 543 40.99 18.51 51.64
CA ARG A 543 41.52 17.64 52.69
C ARG A 543 42.15 18.41 53.86
N THR A 544 42.83 19.53 53.64
CA THR A 544 43.34 20.35 54.76
C THR A 544 42.21 21.03 55.51
N ASN A 545 41.23 21.63 54.81
CA ASN A 545 40.10 22.32 55.42
C ASN A 545 39.31 21.40 56.35
N ASN A 546 38.93 20.20 55.86
CA ASN A 546 38.22 19.19 56.66
C ASN A 546 39.07 18.63 57.82
N ALA A 547 40.40 18.75 57.76
CA ALA A 547 41.29 18.31 58.84
C ALA A 547 41.60 19.42 59.87
N THR A 548 41.28 20.68 59.56
CA THR A 548 41.38 21.83 60.48
C THR A 548 40.04 22.26 61.07
N ASN A 549 38.92 21.87 60.46
CA ASN A 549 37.57 22.16 60.96
C ASN A 549 37.25 21.35 62.23
N ASN A 550 37.18 22.04 63.37
CA ASN A 550 36.70 21.51 64.65
C ASN A 550 35.39 22.18 65.12
N ASP A 551 34.78 23.05 64.31
CA ASP A 551 33.51 23.70 64.63
C ASP A 551 32.31 22.80 64.27
N ILE A 552 31.21 22.96 65.02
CA ILE A 552 29.99 22.18 64.91
C ILE A 552 29.08 22.71 63.77
N LEU A 553 29.34 23.94 63.29
CA LEU A 553 28.48 24.66 62.35
C LEU A 553 29.03 24.79 60.91
N HIS A 554 30.23 24.31 60.61
CA HIS A 554 30.84 24.43 59.26
C HIS A 554 30.64 23.19 58.38
N THR A 555 30.48 23.42 57.07
CA THR A 555 30.35 22.37 56.04
C THR A 555 31.70 21.74 55.69
N ASN A 556 31.71 20.43 55.44
CA ASN A 556 32.92 19.71 55.02
C ASN A 556 33.08 19.78 53.49
N THR A 557 34.14 20.42 53.01
CA THR A 557 34.49 20.52 51.59
C THR A 557 34.85 19.16 50.98
N GLY A 558 34.06 18.67 50.02
CA GLY A 558 34.31 17.44 49.28
C GLY A 558 34.29 16.13 50.10
N PRO A 559 34.45 14.95 49.46
CA PRO A 559 34.72 14.75 48.03
C PRO A 559 33.51 15.04 47.12
N TYR A 560 33.80 15.29 45.85
CA TYR A 560 32.88 15.66 44.79
C TYR A 560 32.77 14.54 43.75
N SER A 561 31.69 14.53 42.97
CA SER A 561 31.51 13.64 41.82
C SER A 561 31.93 14.32 40.50
N LEU A 562 32.06 13.56 39.41
CA LEU A 562 32.22 14.16 38.06
C LEU A 562 31.02 15.04 37.69
N LEU A 563 29.83 14.68 38.16
CA LEU A 563 28.61 15.43 37.92
C LEU A 563 28.63 16.80 38.62
N ASP A 564 29.12 16.86 39.87
CA ASP A 564 29.29 18.13 40.60
C ASP A 564 30.30 19.05 39.92
N LEU A 565 31.46 18.52 39.52
CA LEU A 565 32.50 19.28 38.81
C LEU A 565 31.99 19.82 37.47
N TYR A 566 31.22 19.01 36.73
CA TYR A 566 30.69 19.42 35.43
C TYR A 566 29.56 20.45 35.55
N ILE A 567 28.59 20.26 36.47
CA ILE A 567 27.46 21.20 36.64
C ILE A 567 27.91 22.49 37.32
N SER A 568 28.79 22.44 38.32
CA SER A 568 29.31 23.66 38.96
C SER A 568 30.11 24.53 37.98
N GLY A 569 30.82 23.90 37.03
CA GLY A 569 31.79 24.55 36.15
C GLY A 569 33.20 24.61 36.77
N ARG A 570 33.41 24.03 37.96
CA ARG A 570 34.69 24.04 38.71
C ARG A 570 35.62 22.87 38.31
N ALA A 571 35.57 22.43 37.06
CA ALA A 571 36.46 21.38 36.55
C ALA A 571 37.90 21.91 36.39
N PRO A 572 38.94 21.12 36.70
CA PRO A 572 40.33 21.58 36.61
C PRO A 572 40.74 21.94 35.18
N GLY A 573 41.46 23.06 35.06
CA GLY A 573 42.06 23.48 33.80
C GLY A 573 43.17 22.54 33.31
N PRO A 574 43.58 22.60 32.03
CA PRO A 574 44.63 21.74 31.49
C PRO A 574 45.99 21.84 32.20
N GLN A 575 46.27 22.95 32.90
CA GLN A 575 47.49 23.13 33.70
C GLN A 575 47.36 22.65 35.16
N GLU A 576 46.16 22.24 35.59
CA GLU A 576 45.83 21.86 36.97
C GLU A 576 45.66 20.35 37.15
N GLN A 577 45.90 19.54 36.12
CA GLN A 577 45.57 18.10 36.09
C GLN A 577 46.23 17.24 37.19
N ASN A 578 47.22 17.78 37.92
CA ASN A 578 47.89 17.13 39.05
C ASN A 578 47.36 17.55 40.45
N THR A 579 46.36 18.43 40.55
CA THR A 579 45.82 18.90 41.86
C THR A 579 44.58 18.14 42.35
N TRP A 580 43.98 17.29 41.50
CA TRP A 580 42.80 16.48 41.81
C TRP A 580 43.15 14.99 41.81
N TYR A 581 42.67 14.27 42.82
CA TYR A 581 42.85 12.81 42.95
C TYR A 581 41.57 12.13 43.41
N SER A 582 41.46 10.83 43.15
CA SER A 582 40.32 10.02 43.57
C SER A 582 40.62 9.24 44.84
N LEU A 583 39.65 9.23 45.76
CA LEU A 583 39.64 8.34 46.91
C LEU A 583 39.34 6.87 46.53
N ARG A 584 39.00 6.60 45.25
CA ARG A 584 38.78 5.25 44.68
C ARG A 584 39.24 5.19 43.21
N GLU A 585 40.55 5.35 42.97
CA GLU A 585 41.16 5.31 41.61
C GLU A 585 40.71 4.09 40.76
N GLN A 586 40.45 2.92 41.37
CA GLN A 586 39.97 1.72 40.66
C GLN A 586 38.52 1.82 40.14
N ALA A 587 37.71 2.72 40.70
CA ALA A 587 36.31 2.93 40.30
C ALA A 587 36.10 4.23 39.50
N LEU A 588 36.98 5.22 39.71
CA LEU A 588 37.00 6.50 39.01
C LEU A 588 38.42 7.06 39.12
N ALA A 589 39.16 7.16 38.01
CA ALA A 589 40.52 7.68 38.04
C ALA A 589 40.52 9.21 38.19
N GLY A 590 41.42 9.77 39.02
CA GLY A 590 41.46 11.21 39.31
C GLY A 590 41.62 12.10 38.07
N THR A 591 42.37 11.61 37.07
CA THR A 591 42.62 12.29 35.79
C THR A 591 41.36 12.52 34.95
N THR A 592 40.26 11.79 35.20
CA THR A 592 38.99 11.97 34.47
C THR A 592 38.39 13.37 34.66
N ALA A 593 38.62 14.01 35.81
CA ALA A 593 38.19 15.40 36.04
C ALA A 593 38.82 16.37 35.02
N GLY A 594 40.08 16.14 34.65
CA GLY A 594 40.84 16.95 33.68
C GLY A 594 40.35 16.86 32.24
N LEU A 595 39.45 15.92 31.91
CA LEU A 595 38.85 15.77 30.57
C LEU A 595 37.48 16.47 30.44
N LEU A 596 36.91 16.97 31.54
CA LEU A 596 35.63 17.69 31.53
C LEU A 596 35.67 18.99 30.71
N HIS A 597 36.86 19.60 30.52
CA HIS A 597 37.03 20.80 29.71
C HIS A 597 36.80 20.59 28.19
N HIS A 598 36.62 19.34 27.74
CA HIS A 598 36.21 18.99 26.37
C HIS A 598 34.68 18.89 26.19
N LEU A 599 33.90 19.16 27.24
CA LEU A 599 32.44 19.18 27.23
C LEU A 599 31.89 20.60 27.00
N PRO A 600 30.68 20.76 26.44
CA PRO A 600 30.03 22.06 26.35
C PRO A 600 29.61 22.56 27.74
N ASP A 601 29.49 23.88 27.93
CA ASP A 601 28.89 24.45 29.14
C ASP A 601 27.44 23.99 29.29
N ILE A 602 27.22 23.14 30.30
CA ILE A 602 25.92 22.52 30.53
C ILE A 602 24.88 23.50 31.08
N LYS A 603 25.30 24.61 31.71
CA LYS A 603 24.37 25.65 32.19
C LYS A 603 23.77 26.42 31.01
N SER A 604 24.59 26.84 30.04
CA SER A 604 24.09 27.45 28.80
C SER A 604 23.26 26.47 27.95
N VAL A 605 23.70 25.22 27.81
CA VAL A 605 22.94 24.20 27.04
C VAL A 605 21.60 23.89 27.71
N HIS A 606 21.54 23.83 29.04
CA HIS A 606 20.29 23.69 29.81
C HIS A 606 19.36 24.91 29.65
N HIS A 607 19.88 26.14 29.75
CA HIS A 607 19.08 27.35 29.54
C HIS A 607 18.41 27.38 28.17
N LEU A 608 19.18 27.11 27.11
CA LEU A 608 18.67 26.98 25.75
C LEU A 608 17.63 25.86 25.63
N ALA A 609 17.84 24.70 26.26
CA ALA A 609 16.89 23.60 26.26
C ALA A 609 15.58 23.93 26.99
N VAL A 610 15.63 24.67 28.11
CA VAL A 610 14.42 25.14 28.84
C VAL A 610 13.66 26.18 28.00
N ALA A 611 14.36 27.12 27.37
CA ALA A 611 13.76 28.10 26.46
C ALA A 611 13.12 27.42 25.24
N ASP A 612 13.76 26.39 24.68
CA ASP A 612 13.19 25.56 23.61
C ASP A 612 11.97 24.76 24.07
N TYR A 613 12.05 24.15 25.25
CA TYR A 613 10.95 23.39 25.87
C TYR A 613 9.70 24.26 26.05
N GLN A 614 9.85 25.46 26.62
CA GLN A 614 8.73 26.40 26.76
C GLN A 614 8.15 26.79 25.39
N ARG A 615 8.99 27.22 24.45
CA ARG A 615 8.57 27.67 23.11
C ARG A 615 7.84 26.57 22.31
N ARG A 616 8.31 25.32 22.41
CA ARG A 616 7.67 24.16 21.77
C ARG A 616 6.29 23.87 22.37
N ARG A 617 6.18 23.86 23.70
CA ARG A 617 4.87 23.68 24.39
C ARG A 617 3.88 24.78 24.06
N GLU A 618 4.34 26.04 24.02
CA GLU A 618 3.53 27.19 23.60
C GLU A 618 3.02 27.04 22.17
N SER A 619 3.91 26.71 21.22
CA SER A 619 3.60 26.48 19.80
C SER A 619 2.68 25.27 19.57
N GLY A 620 2.87 24.20 20.32
CA GLY A 620 2.04 23.00 20.30
C GLY A 620 0.60 23.30 20.72
N LEU A 621 0.40 24.03 21.83
CA LEU A 621 -0.92 24.43 22.30
C LEU A 621 -1.61 25.41 21.33
N VAL A 622 -0.86 26.33 20.70
CA VAL A 622 -1.38 27.21 19.63
C VAL A 622 -1.85 26.40 18.43
N SER A 623 -1.03 25.44 17.96
CA SER A 623 -1.34 24.59 16.81
C SER A 623 -2.53 23.66 17.08
N LEU A 624 -2.61 23.10 18.29
CA LEU A 624 -3.76 22.30 18.75
C LEU A 624 -5.04 23.15 18.82
N SER A 625 -4.97 24.39 19.29
CA SER A 625 -6.13 25.29 19.33
C SER A 625 -6.63 25.63 17.93
N LYS A 626 -5.72 25.96 17.00
CA LYS A 626 -6.04 26.21 15.59
C LYS A 626 -6.65 24.98 14.92
N HIS A 627 -6.21 23.78 15.28
CA HIS A 627 -6.80 22.52 14.84
C HIS A 627 -8.23 22.34 15.38
N LEU A 628 -8.42 22.48 16.69
CA LEU A 628 -9.72 22.32 17.35
C LEU A 628 -10.79 23.27 16.80
N ILE A 629 -10.43 24.50 16.41
CA ILE A 629 -11.33 25.44 15.71
C ILE A 629 -11.62 24.96 14.28
N ALA A 630 -10.59 24.58 13.52
CA ALA A 630 -10.74 24.17 12.12
C ALA A 630 -11.55 22.88 11.92
N GLN A 631 -11.60 22.01 12.93
CA GLN A 631 -12.41 20.79 12.96
C GLN A 631 -13.90 21.04 13.26
N GLN A 632 -14.28 22.22 13.80
CA GLN A 632 -15.68 22.50 14.14
C GLN A 632 -16.60 22.54 12.90
N PRO A 633 -17.92 22.30 13.06
CA PRO A 633 -18.89 22.49 12.00
C PRO A 633 -18.85 23.90 11.38
N ILE A 634 -19.22 24.02 10.10
CA ILE A 634 -19.01 25.25 9.34
C ILE A 634 -19.71 26.49 9.93
N GLY A 635 -20.85 26.31 10.61
CA GLY A 635 -21.56 27.39 11.30
C GLY A 635 -20.77 27.91 12.51
N ASP A 636 -20.20 27.01 13.30
CA ASP A 636 -19.44 27.32 14.51
C ASP A 636 -18.07 27.95 14.16
N ARG A 637 -17.44 27.50 13.06
CA ARG A 637 -16.29 28.19 12.46
C ARG A 637 -16.62 29.63 12.08
N LYS A 638 -17.77 29.90 11.44
CA LYS A 638 -18.17 31.29 11.13
C LYS A 638 -18.40 32.12 12.40
N HIS A 639 -19.01 31.55 13.44
CA HIS A 639 -19.15 32.20 14.74
C HIS A 639 -17.80 32.57 15.38
N LEU A 640 -16.83 31.66 15.39
CA LEU A 640 -15.52 31.88 16.02
C LEU A 640 -14.62 32.82 15.20
N GLU A 641 -14.69 32.75 13.87
CA GLU A 641 -13.84 33.52 12.96
C GLU A 641 -14.37 34.95 12.72
N TYR A 642 -15.67 35.10 12.45
CA TYR A 642 -16.28 36.35 11.98
C TYR A 642 -17.14 37.04 13.04
N GLY A 643 -17.61 36.32 14.06
CA GLY A 643 -18.43 36.90 15.13
C GLY A 643 -17.71 37.92 15.99
N LYS A 644 -18.47 38.77 16.69
CA LYS A 644 -17.94 39.51 17.85
C LYS A 644 -17.78 38.51 19.01
N LEU A 645 -16.59 38.45 19.59
CA LEU A 645 -16.25 37.55 20.68
C LEU A 645 -16.21 38.30 22.02
N GLU A 646 -16.69 37.64 23.08
CA GLU A 646 -16.55 38.06 24.47
C GLU A 646 -16.01 36.87 25.27
N ILE A 647 -14.93 37.05 26.01
CA ILE A 647 -14.20 35.97 26.69
C ILE A 647 -14.52 35.99 28.18
N PHE A 648 -14.77 34.81 28.76
CA PHE A 648 -15.11 34.60 30.15
C PHE A 648 -14.29 33.43 30.74
N ILE A 649 -14.18 33.39 32.06
CA ILE A 649 -13.61 32.29 32.83
C ILE A 649 -14.65 31.74 33.80
N GLU A 650 -14.82 30.42 33.78
CA GLU A 650 -15.68 29.67 34.71
C GLU A 650 -14.81 28.98 35.77
N GLY A 651 -15.15 29.13 37.04
CA GLY A 651 -14.40 28.52 38.14
C GLY A 651 -15.03 28.76 39.51
N THR A 652 -14.36 28.29 40.56
CA THR A 652 -14.81 28.47 41.95
C THR A 652 -14.41 29.85 42.46
N VAL A 653 -15.35 30.59 43.01
CA VAL A 653 -15.10 31.80 43.81
C VAL A 653 -15.44 31.52 45.27
N ILE A 654 -14.73 32.17 46.18
CA ILE A 654 -14.88 31.96 47.63
C ILE A 654 -15.18 33.30 48.31
N ARG A 655 -16.14 33.29 49.24
CA ARG A 655 -16.29 34.30 50.27
C ARG A 655 -15.76 33.73 51.57
N HIS A 656 -14.90 34.46 52.25
CA HIS A 656 -14.33 34.03 53.53
C HIS A 656 -14.19 35.21 54.47
N ARG A 657 -14.95 35.20 55.55
CA ARG A 657 -14.92 36.22 56.60
C ARG A 657 -14.38 35.62 57.88
N VAL A 658 -13.45 36.31 58.53
CA VAL A 658 -12.90 35.92 59.83
C VAL A 658 -13.10 37.06 60.82
N ALA A 659 -13.88 36.82 61.87
CA ALA A 659 -14.10 37.78 62.94
C ALA A 659 -12.92 37.71 63.95
N GLY A 660 -12.16 38.80 64.06
CA GLY A 660 -11.09 38.98 65.04
C GLY A 660 -11.49 39.91 66.18
N ARG A 661 -10.63 40.06 67.19
CA ARG A 661 -10.80 41.07 68.25
C ARG A 661 -10.62 42.49 67.68
N GLY A 662 -11.74 43.12 67.32
CA GLY A 662 -11.79 44.53 66.90
C GLY A 662 -11.90 44.77 65.39
N ALA A 663 -11.82 43.73 64.55
CA ALA A 663 -11.96 43.85 63.09
C ALA A 663 -12.49 42.55 62.45
N THR A 664 -13.15 42.68 61.30
CA THR A 664 -13.49 41.54 60.42
C THR A 664 -12.57 41.56 59.22
N LEU A 665 -11.84 40.47 58.98
CA LEU A 665 -11.04 40.28 57.77
C LEU A 665 -11.92 39.65 56.69
N ASN A 666 -11.95 40.24 55.50
CA ASN A 666 -12.52 39.61 54.30
C ASN A 666 -11.37 39.04 53.46
N LEU A 667 -11.45 37.76 53.12
CA LEU A 667 -10.47 36.98 52.38
C LEU A 667 -11.14 36.37 51.13
N ASP A 668 -11.97 37.18 50.47
CA ASP A 668 -12.84 36.76 49.36
C ASP A 668 -12.05 36.53 48.06
N GLU A 669 -11.87 35.28 47.66
CA GLU A 669 -11.35 34.88 46.33
C GLU A 669 -12.40 35.15 45.24
N SER A 670 -12.48 36.42 44.83
CA SER A 670 -13.49 36.90 43.85
C SER A 670 -13.15 36.58 42.38
N THR A 671 -11.94 36.09 42.10
CA THR A 671 -11.50 35.67 40.75
C THR A 671 -11.75 34.16 40.60
N PRO A 672 -12.47 33.68 39.57
CA PRO A 672 -12.78 32.25 39.44
C PRO A 672 -11.53 31.36 39.33
N SER A 673 -11.33 30.53 40.35
CA SER A 673 -10.24 29.56 40.42
C SER A 673 -10.61 28.27 39.68
N GLN A 674 -9.74 27.85 38.77
CA GLN A 674 -9.87 26.61 38.00
C GLN A 674 -8.91 25.54 38.50
N ASP A 675 -9.36 24.28 38.43
CA ASP A 675 -8.53 23.10 38.65
C ASP A 675 -7.26 23.15 37.75
N PRO A 676 -6.06 22.82 38.28
CA PRO A 676 -4.83 22.85 37.50
C PRO A 676 -4.83 22.00 36.22
N GLY A 677 -5.69 20.98 36.14
CA GLY A 677 -5.93 20.12 34.97
C GLY A 677 -7.04 20.58 34.03
N LYS A 678 -7.80 21.65 34.35
CA LYS A 678 -8.89 22.19 33.51
C LYS A 678 -8.78 23.71 33.32
N ARG A 679 -7.71 24.17 32.67
CA ARG A 679 -7.56 25.56 32.20
C ARG A 679 -8.41 25.80 30.96
N ALA A 680 -9.68 26.16 31.17
CA ALA A 680 -10.66 26.41 30.12
C ALA A 680 -11.02 27.90 30.02
N LEU A 681 -11.36 28.38 28.82
CA LEU A 681 -12.03 29.67 28.64
C LEU A 681 -13.40 29.46 28.00
N ILE A 682 -14.37 30.30 28.36
CA ILE A 682 -15.67 30.37 27.71
C ILE A 682 -15.64 31.51 26.68
N ILE A 683 -15.99 31.20 25.44
CA ILE A 683 -16.08 32.16 24.34
C ILE A 683 -17.56 32.33 23.98
N LYS A 684 -18.11 33.51 24.24
CA LYS A 684 -19.40 33.93 23.69
C LYS A 684 -19.15 34.56 22.32
N SER A 685 -19.86 34.10 21.30
CA SER A 685 -19.82 34.64 19.94
C SER A 685 -21.19 35.20 19.54
N THR A 686 -21.19 36.40 18.96
CA THR A 686 -22.36 37.00 18.30
C THR A 686 -22.09 37.15 16.80
N HIS A 687 -22.87 36.47 15.96
CA HIS A 687 -22.75 36.49 14.50
C HIS A 687 -24.15 36.45 13.86
N GLU A 688 -24.43 37.29 12.86
CA GLU A 688 -25.76 37.39 12.20
C GLU A 688 -26.94 37.52 13.19
N GLY A 689 -26.74 38.24 14.31
CA GLY A 689 -27.73 38.39 15.38
C GLY A 689 -27.93 37.16 16.28
N LYS A 690 -27.29 36.03 15.98
CA LYS A 690 -27.32 34.80 16.79
C LYS A 690 -26.19 34.82 17.81
N VAL A 691 -26.48 34.38 19.03
CA VAL A 691 -25.49 34.20 20.10
C VAL A 691 -25.23 32.70 20.27
N LYS A 692 -23.96 32.33 20.45
CA LYS A 692 -23.52 30.99 20.87
C LYS A 692 -22.44 31.10 21.94
N PHE A 693 -22.36 30.11 22.82
CA PHE A 693 -21.28 29.96 23.78
C PHE A 693 -20.49 28.68 23.51
N TYR A 694 -19.18 28.74 23.73
CA TYR A 694 -18.28 27.60 23.61
C TYR A 694 -17.39 27.51 24.84
N GLU A 695 -17.12 26.31 25.33
CA GLU A 695 -16.03 26.06 26.27
C GLU A 695 -14.84 25.44 25.54
N PHE A 696 -13.67 26.05 25.72
CA PHE A 696 -12.44 25.69 25.01
C PHE A 696 -11.35 25.36 26.03
N CYS A 697 -10.87 24.11 26.03
CA CYS A 697 -9.78 23.64 26.88
C CYS A 697 -8.79 22.78 26.07
N PRO A 698 -7.73 23.37 25.49
CA PRO A 698 -6.68 22.60 24.81
C PRO A 698 -5.96 21.61 25.73
N GLN A 699 -5.92 21.89 27.05
CA GLN A 699 -5.39 20.98 28.08
C GLN A 699 -6.19 19.67 28.23
N GLN A 700 -7.44 19.64 27.78
CA GLN A 700 -8.30 18.45 27.73
C GLN A 700 -8.73 18.12 26.29
N ASN A 701 -7.97 18.62 25.30
CA ASN A 701 -8.20 18.46 23.86
C ASN A 701 -9.67 18.66 23.41
N TYR A 702 -10.37 19.70 23.89
CA TYR A 702 -11.72 19.99 23.41
C TYR A 702 -12.03 21.46 23.17
N LEU A 703 -12.94 21.65 22.22
CA LEU A 703 -13.74 22.84 21.96
C LEU A 703 -15.17 22.35 21.72
N LYS A 704 -16.12 22.76 22.57
CA LYS A 704 -17.51 22.30 22.54
C LYS A 704 -18.48 23.45 22.75
N ALA A 705 -19.71 23.33 22.28
CA ALA A 705 -20.80 24.26 22.60
C ALA A 705 -21.16 24.20 24.10
N ARG A 706 -21.68 25.31 24.62
CA ARG A 706 -22.30 25.44 25.95
C ARG A 706 -23.76 25.85 25.76
N ASP A 707 -24.57 24.90 25.29
CA ASP A 707 -26.00 25.10 25.02
C ASP A 707 -26.83 25.29 26.31
N ASP A 708 -26.21 25.06 27.48
CA ASP A 708 -26.70 25.46 28.80
C ASP A 708 -26.69 27.00 29.02
N LEU A 709 -25.86 27.74 28.28
CA LEU A 709 -25.74 29.19 28.37
C LEU A 709 -26.64 29.86 27.31
N GLY A 710 -27.87 30.18 27.71
CA GLY A 710 -28.86 30.82 26.85
C GLY A 710 -28.64 32.33 26.63
N SER A 711 -29.58 32.97 25.91
CA SER A 711 -29.60 34.43 25.70
C SER A 711 -29.79 35.25 26.98
N GLU A 712 -30.27 34.62 28.05
CA GLU A 712 -30.47 35.23 29.38
C GLU A 712 -29.22 35.12 30.28
N PHE A 713 -28.08 34.65 29.76
CA PHE A 713 -26.83 34.54 30.52
C PHE A 713 -26.38 35.89 31.11
N VAL A 714 -26.16 35.91 32.43
CA VAL A 714 -25.60 37.04 33.17
C VAL A 714 -24.25 36.63 33.79
N PRO A 715 -23.16 37.41 33.59
CA PRO A 715 -21.88 37.16 34.24
C PRO A 715 -21.96 37.33 35.77
N GLY A 716 -21.32 36.43 36.51
CA GLY A 716 -21.35 36.38 37.97
C GLY A 716 -21.49 34.95 38.51
N PRO A 717 -21.88 34.77 39.77
CA PRO A 717 -22.17 33.47 40.36
C PRO A 717 -23.38 32.79 39.67
N GLN A 718 -23.26 31.51 39.34
CA GLN A 718 -24.22 30.75 38.53
C GLN A 718 -25.18 29.90 39.39
N GLY A 719 -25.37 30.27 40.66
CA GLY A 719 -26.21 29.53 41.60
C GLY A 719 -26.20 30.11 43.02
N PRO A 720 -26.84 29.42 44.00
CA PRO A 720 -26.73 29.77 45.40
C PRO A 720 -25.30 29.53 45.93
N TRP A 721 -24.90 30.29 46.96
CA TRP A 721 -23.63 30.06 47.65
C TRP A 721 -23.73 28.84 48.57
N ILE A 722 -22.71 27.98 48.53
CA ILE A 722 -22.62 26.75 49.32
C ILE A 722 -21.69 27.01 50.51
N ASN A 723 -22.14 26.71 51.73
CA ASN A 723 -21.31 26.93 52.93
C ASN A 723 -20.27 25.82 53.11
N GLU A 724 -19.06 26.22 53.50
CA GLU A 724 -17.91 25.34 53.73
C GLU A 724 -17.44 25.40 55.19
N THR A 725 -16.67 24.40 55.61
CA THR A 725 -16.03 24.42 56.93
C THR A 725 -14.87 25.43 56.92
N SER A 726 -15.03 26.54 57.65
CA SER A 726 -13.93 27.48 57.90
C SER A 726 -12.89 26.82 58.84
N PRO A 727 -11.58 26.97 58.57
CA PRO A 727 -10.53 26.54 59.50
C PRO A 727 -10.45 27.42 60.77
N HIS A 728 -11.19 28.52 60.82
CA HIS A 728 -11.33 29.38 62.01
C HIS A 728 -12.71 29.21 62.65
N PRO A 729 -12.83 28.91 63.96
CA PRO A 729 -14.12 28.69 64.64
C PRO A 729 -15.11 29.86 64.63
N ALA A 730 -14.64 31.08 64.34
CA ALA A 730 -15.45 32.29 64.20
C ALA A 730 -15.36 32.88 62.78
N GLY A 731 -15.22 32.01 61.77
CA GLY A 731 -15.18 32.40 60.36
C GLY A 731 -16.30 31.77 59.55
N GLU A 732 -16.89 32.57 58.65
CA GLU A 732 -17.87 32.13 57.65
C GLU A 732 -17.14 31.90 56.34
N LYS A 733 -17.22 30.69 55.77
CA LYS A 733 -16.70 30.38 54.43
C LYS A 733 -17.83 29.86 53.55
N SER A 734 -17.94 30.38 52.33
CA SER A 734 -18.87 29.89 51.32
C SER A 734 -18.24 29.94 49.93
N SER A 735 -18.54 28.98 49.07
CA SER A 735 -18.09 28.95 47.67
C SER A 735 -19.26 28.97 46.68
N ASN A 736 -18.94 29.28 45.43
CA ASN A 736 -19.90 29.29 44.32
C ASN A 736 -19.14 29.09 42.99
N THR A 737 -19.80 28.56 41.96
CA THR A 737 -19.25 28.59 40.60
C THR A 737 -19.63 29.91 39.94
N ALA A 738 -18.66 30.68 39.48
CA ALA A 738 -18.89 31.95 38.80
C ALA A 738 -18.28 31.96 37.39
N ILE A 739 -19.00 32.60 36.46
CA ILE A 739 -18.53 32.92 35.11
C ILE A 739 -18.31 34.43 35.04
N THR A 740 -17.05 34.88 35.06
CA THR A 740 -16.69 36.31 35.02
C THR A 740 -16.00 36.67 33.72
N PRO A 741 -16.05 37.94 33.25
CA PRO A 741 -15.27 38.38 32.09
C PRO A 741 -13.78 38.09 32.29
N PHE A 742 -13.10 37.67 31.22
CA PHE A 742 -11.65 37.43 31.21
C PHE A 742 -10.92 38.62 30.58
N SER A 743 -9.96 39.18 31.30
CA SER A 743 -9.22 40.37 30.87
C SER A 743 -8.24 40.07 29.74
N VAL A 744 -8.63 40.38 28.51
CA VAL A 744 -7.73 40.38 27.34
C VAL A 744 -6.91 41.69 27.32
N PRO A 745 -5.60 41.67 26.97
CA PRO A 745 -4.78 42.88 26.89
C PRO A 745 -5.34 43.91 25.90
N GLN A 746 -5.27 45.20 26.25
CA GLN A 746 -5.81 46.29 25.42
C GLN A 746 -5.38 46.32 23.94
N PRO A 747 -4.11 46.06 23.54
CA PRO A 747 -3.75 46.00 22.11
C PRO A 747 -4.44 44.84 21.37
N ASP A 748 -4.88 43.81 22.08
CA ASP A 748 -5.58 42.64 21.52
C ASP A 748 -7.11 42.79 21.54
N SER A 749 -7.69 43.75 22.28
CA SER A 749 -9.15 44.00 22.35
C SER A 749 -9.83 44.16 20.98
N ASN A 750 -9.12 44.70 19.98
CA ASN A 750 -9.63 44.85 18.62
C ASN A 750 -9.75 43.50 17.88
N LYS A 751 -8.94 42.49 18.24
CA LYS A 751 -9.00 41.12 17.70
C LYS A 751 -10.23 40.34 18.15
N LEU A 752 -11.04 40.91 19.06
CA LEU A 752 -12.32 40.35 19.51
C LEU A 752 -13.54 40.90 18.75
N GLN A 753 -13.43 41.98 17.99
CA GLN A 753 -14.58 42.54 17.26
C GLN A 753 -15.06 41.62 16.12
N ALA A 754 -16.23 41.91 15.55
CA ALA A 754 -16.71 41.19 14.37
C ALA A 754 -15.81 41.49 13.14
N ILE A 755 -15.65 40.49 12.27
CA ILE A 755 -14.83 40.59 11.05
C ILE A 755 -15.73 40.30 9.85
N THR A 756 -15.79 41.22 8.88
CA THR A 756 -16.51 41.01 7.63
C THR A 756 -15.86 39.84 6.85
N PRO A 757 -16.62 38.79 6.47
CA PRO A 757 -16.07 37.70 5.67
C PRO A 757 -15.66 38.17 4.27
N PRO A 758 -14.61 37.59 3.65
CA PRO A 758 -14.31 37.84 2.24
C PRO A 758 -15.47 37.39 1.34
N ALA A 759 -15.79 38.16 0.30
CA ALA A 759 -16.98 37.95 -0.53
C ALA A 759 -17.08 36.54 -1.14
N ASP A 760 -15.95 35.95 -1.55
CA ASP A 760 -15.90 34.62 -2.19
C ASP A 760 -15.62 33.46 -1.21
N ALA A 761 -15.55 33.72 0.10
CA ALA A 761 -15.16 32.73 1.11
C ALA A 761 -16.30 31.77 1.49
N SER A 762 -16.44 30.68 0.75
CA SER A 762 -17.40 29.60 1.07
C SER A 762 -17.17 28.98 2.46
N ALA A 763 -15.93 28.95 2.94
CA ALA A 763 -15.54 28.50 4.27
C ALA A 763 -14.41 29.39 4.86
N PRO A 764 -14.37 29.62 6.18
CA PRO A 764 -13.28 30.36 6.82
C PRO A 764 -11.97 29.58 6.75
N ALA A 765 -10.84 30.25 6.54
CA ALA A 765 -9.50 29.66 6.50
C ALA A 765 -8.95 29.31 7.91
N SER A 766 -9.77 28.66 8.74
CA SER A 766 -9.64 28.67 10.21
C SER A 766 -8.25 28.30 10.73
N TYR A 767 -7.65 27.20 10.25
CA TYR A 767 -6.33 26.80 10.75
C TYR A 767 -5.24 27.86 10.54
N ASN A 768 -5.35 28.68 9.49
CA ASN A 768 -4.36 29.71 9.14
C ASN A 768 -4.86 31.14 9.40
N SER A 769 -5.99 31.32 10.10
CA SER A 769 -6.54 32.65 10.35
C SER A 769 -5.81 33.38 11.48
N ALA A 770 -5.73 34.71 11.37
CA ALA A 770 -5.21 35.56 12.44
C ALA A 770 -6.04 35.48 13.74
N ARG A 771 -7.35 35.15 13.63
CA ARG A 771 -8.23 34.94 14.78
C ARG A 771 -7.88 33.66 15.53
N SER A 772 -7.79 32.54 14.81
CA SER A 772 -7.45 31.24 15.40
C SER A 772 -6.02 31.21 15.96
N GLN A 773 -5.08 31.92 15.31
CA GLN A 773 -3.75 32.19 15.88
C GLN A 773 -3.84 32.93 17.21
N PHE A 774 -4.57 34.06 17.26
CA PHE A 774 -4.75 34.84 18.48
C PHE A 774 -5.45 34.06 19.61
N LEU A 775 -6.53 33.32 19.31
CA LEU A 775 -7.22 32.49 20.30
C LEU A 775 -6.31 31.39 20.84
N GLY A 776 -5.50 30.76 19.97
CA GLY A 776 -4.48 29.80 20.40
C GLY A 776 -3.41 30.41 21.30
N GLU A 777 -2.93 31.61 21.00
CA GLU A 777 -1.97 32.32 21.86
C GLU A 777 -2.57 32.69 23.22
N LEU A 778 -3.83 33.13 23.26
CA LEU A 778 -4.57 33.46 24.47
C LEU A 778 -4.75 32.23 25.36
N LEU A 779 -5.21 31.12 24.78
CA LEU A 779 -5.40 29.84 25.48
C LEU A 779 -4.09 29.20 25.92
N SER A 780 -3.03 29.30 25.12
CA SER A 780 -1.70 28.80 25.47
C SER A 780 -1.15 29.51 26.71
N LYS A 781 -1.25 30.85 26.76
CA LYS A 781 -0.89 31.67 27.93
C LYS A 781 -1.74 31.35 29.16
N HIS A 782 -3.06 31.14 29.00
CA HIS A 782 -3.96 30.73 30.10
C HIS A 782 -3.65 29.32 30.63
N THR A 783 -3.28 28.39 29.73
CA THR A 783 -2.99 26.99 30.06
C THR A 783 -1.66 26.82 30.79
N LEU A 784 -0.62 27.53 30.35
CA LEU A 784 0.73 27.44 30.93
C LEU A 784 0.94 28.38 32.13
N GLY A 785 0.18 29.49 32.18
CA GLY A 785 0.37 30.55 33.16
C GLY A 785 1.55 31.48 32.83
N ALA A 786 1.67 32.57 33.56
CA ALA A 786 2.70 33.59 33.37
C ALA A 786 4.06 33.20 34.00
N VAL A 787 4.61 32.05 33.60
CA VAL A 787 5.94 31.58 34.05
C VAL A 787 7.01 32.02 33.03
N GLY A 788 8.04 32.71 33.52
CA GLY A 788 9.19 33.12 32.70
C GLY A 788 10.28 32.05 32.62
N VAL A 789 11.04 32.03 31.51
CA VAL A 789 12.14 31.08 31.27
C VAL A 789 13.08 30.98 32.47
N GLU A 790 13.50 32.11 33.06
CA GLU A 790 14.40 32.14 34.23
C GLU A 790 13.84 31.43 35.48
N GLN A 791 12.52 31.43 35.66
CA GLN A 791 11.87 30.71 36.76
C GLN A 791 11.88 29.20 36.50
N LEU A 792 11.67 28.78 35.24
CA LEU A 792 11.81 27.38 34.84
C LEU A 792 13.26 26.91 34.97
N VAL A 793 14.25 27.69 34.48
CA VAL A 793 15.69 27.35 34.57
C VAL A 793 16.14 27.17 36.02
N LYS A 794 15.68 28.02 36.95
CA LYS A 794 15.95 27.85 38.38
C LYS A 794 15.27 26.60 38.95
N ALA A 795 14.02 26.34 38.58
CA ALA A 795 13.26 25.19 39.10
C ALA A 795 13.64 23.83 38.48
N SER A 796 14.24 23.80 37.28
CA SER A 796 14.79 22.60 36.62
C SER A 796 16.30 22.43 36.80
N GLY A 797 16.92 23.33 37.56
CA GLY A 797 18.33 23.27 37.95
C GLY A 797 18.67 22.07 38.86
N TYR A 798 19.91 22.03 39.33
CA TYR A 798 20.42 20.98 40.21
C TYR A 798 21.42 21.57 41.19
N THR A 799 21.18 21.35 42.49
CA THR A 799 22.13 21.63 43.56
C THR A 799 23.28 20.63 43.49
N THR A 800 24.49 21.12 43.24
CA THR A 800 25.73 20.35 43.38
C THR A 800 26.25 20.49 44.80
N ARG A 801 27.15 19.58 45.19
CA ARG A 801 27.84 19.69 46.48
C ARG A 801 28.61 21.01 46.65
N PHE A 802 29.06 21.65 45.57
CA PHE A 802 29.72 22.96 45.64
C PHE A 802 28.78 24.11 46.01
N ASP A 803 27.47 23.93 45.78
CA ASP A 803 26.46 24.90 46.18
C ASP A 803 26.10 24.68 47.66
N GLU A 804 26.03 23.42 48.13
CA GLU A 804 25.84 23.06 49.56
C GLU A 804 27.00 23.53 50.49
N GLU A 805 28.12 23.95 49.91
CA GLU A 805 29.32 24.42 50.61
C GLU A 805 29.42 25.97 50.66
N ASP A 806 28.38 26.68 50.19
CA ASP A 806 28.33 28.15 50.10
C ASP A 806 27.33 28.77 51.10
N GLU A 807 27.76 29.72 51.93
CA GLU A 807 26.89 30.39 52.92
C GLU A 807 25.77 31.22 52.26
N GLU A 808 25.98 31.71 51.04
CA GLU A 808 24.94 32.40 50.27
C GLU A 808 23.88 31.41 49.77
N PHE A 809 24.23 30.14 49.55
CA PHE A 809 23.28 29.12 49.10
C PHE A 809 22.32 28.70 50.22
N GLU A 810 22.79 28.45 51.45
CA GLU A 810 21.90 28.15 52.59
C GLU A 810 20.88 29.28 52.82
N THR A 811 21.34 30.53 52.74
CA THR A 811 20.49 31.72 52.86
C THR A 811 19.48 31.83 51.71
N ASN A 812 19.87 31.47 50.48
CA ASN A 812 18.98 31.44 49.32
C ASN A 812 18.10 30.18 49.23
N ARG A 813 18.42 29.09 49.95
CA ARG A 813 17.69 27.82 49.89
C ARG A 813 16.26 27.98 50.40
N GLU A 814 16.06 28.74 51.48
CA GLU A 814 14.73 29.15 51.95
C GLU A 814 13.95 29.92 50.86
N THR A 815 14.60 30.86 50.16
CA THR A 815 13.98 31.63 49.07
C THR A 815 13.62 30.76 47.85
N LEU A 816 14.47 29.77 47.54
CA LEU A 816 14.28 28.84 46.42
C LEU A 816 13.21 27.79 46.75
N LEU A 817 13.12 27.33 48.00
CA LEU A 817 12.03 26.48 48.50
C LEU A 817 10.71 27.25 48.62
N ALA A 818 10.71 28.49 49.12
CA ALA A 818 9.52 29.33 49.20
C ALA A 818 8.92 29.62 47.81
N SER A 819 9.76 29.90 46.81
CA SER A 819 9.30 30.05 45.42
C SER A 819 8.83 28.72 44.79
N MET A 820 9.32 27.56 45.25
CA MET A 820 8.72 26.25 44.91
C MET A 820 7.40 25.95 45.65
N VAL A 821 7.16 26.54 46.83
CA VAL A 821 5.90 26.40 47.60
C VAL A 821 4.78 27.26 47.01
N VAL A 822 5.09 28.47 46.54
CA VAL A 822 4.08 29.42 46.03
C VAL A 822 3.51 29.03 44.65
N VAL A 823 4.21 28.24 43.83
CA VAL A 823 3.86 28.07 42.41
C VAL A 823 3.49 26.63 42.04
N ASN A 824 2.26 26.25 42.41
CA ASN A 824 1.59 25.01 41.96
C ASN A 824 1.66 24.80 40.42
N PRO A 825 1.57 25.84 39.55
CA PRO A 825 1.85 25.71 38.11
C PRO A 825 3.24 25.15 37.76
N ILE A 826 4.33 25.64 38.36
CA ILE A 826 5.71 25.21 38.04
C ILE A 826 5.90 23.73 38.44
N ARG A 827 5.40 23.34 39.61
CA ARG A 827 5.43 21.94 40.05
C ARG A 827 4.66 21.02 39.09
N ASN A 828 3.53 21.47 38.53
CA ASN A 828 2.76 20.70 37.54
C ASN A 828 3.41 20.69 36.14
N VAL A 829 4.15 21.73 35.75
CA VAL A 829 4.97 21.75 34.53
C VAL A 829 6.14 20.76 34.63
N ILE A 830 6.85 20.75 35.76
CA ILE A 830 8.04 19.90 35.97
C ILE A 830 7.68 18.44 36.25
N ASN A 831 6.69 18.17 37.10
CA ASN A 831 6.30 16.79 37.46
C ASN A 831 5.59 16.04 36.33
N GLY A 832 5.33 16.68 35.18
CA GLY A 832 4.82 16.01 33.99
C GLY A 832 3.42 15.44 34.14
N ASN A 833 2.58 16.01 35.02
CA ASN A 833 1.22 15.50 35.30
C ASN A 833 0.19 15.84 34.19
N TRP A 834 0.63 15.76 32.94
CA TRP A 834 -0.11 15.95 31.70
C TRP A 834 -0.40 14.60 31.04
N LEU A 835 -0.37 13.49 31.79
CA LEU A 835 -0.52 12.14 31.22
C LEU A 835 -1.91 11.91 30.62
N ALA A 836 -2.95 12.60 31.11
CA ALA A 836 -4.27 12.62 30.47
C ALA A 836 -4.22 13.27 29.07
N LEU A 837 -3.44 14.35 28.91
CA LEU A 837 -3.21 14.96 27.60
C LEU A 837 -2.54 13.98 26.62
N ALA A 838 -1.70 13.06 27.12
CA ALA A 838 -1.07 12.02 26.32
C ALA A 838 -2.02 10.87 25.92
N SER A 839 -3.14 10.68 26.63
CA SER A 839 -4.24 9.80 26.20
C SER A 839 -5.32 10.51 25.39
N ASP A 840 -5.37 11.84 25.43
CA ASP A 840 -6.53 12.60 24.94
C ASP A 840 -6.21 13.50 23.72
N ILE A 841 -4.94 13.88 23.46
CA ILE A 841 -4.50 14.32 22.11
C ILE A 841 -4.34 13.09 21.20
N ILE A 842 -5.44 12.37 21.02
CA ILE A 842 -5.63 11.47 19.91
C ILE A 842 -6.30 12.29 18.81
N PHE A 843 -5.55 12.62 17.76
CA PHE A 843 -6.15 13.14 16.53
C PHE A 843 -7.12 12.09 15.97
N ASP A 844 -8.42 12.40 16.06
CA ASP A 844 -9.59 11.61 15.68
C ASP A 844 -9.30 10.10 15.69
N GLY A 845 -9.16 9.56 16.90
CA GLY A 845 -9.01 8.15 17.26
C GLY A 845 -7.73 7.42 16.85
N VAL A 846 -6.95 7.95 15.89
CA VAL A 846 -6.27 7.04 14.93
C VAL A 846 -4.83 7.42 14.56
N MET A 847 -4.46 8.70 14.54
CA MET A 847 -3.17 9.10 13.93
C MET A 847 -1.92 8.53 14.63
N TYR A 848 -2.01 8.11 15.90
CA TYR A 848 -0.87 7.67 16.72
C TYR A 848 -1.02 6.26 17.32
N VAL A 849 -1.64 5.31 16.60
CA VAL A 849 -1.76 3.90 17.05
C VAL A 849 -0.42 3.14 16.94
N THR A 850 0.53 3.46 17.81
CA THR A 850 1.76 2.68 18.05
C THR A 850 2.07 2.46 19.53
N THR A 851 1.44 3.21 20.46
CA THR A 851 1.62 3.02 21.91
C THR A 851 0.32 2.67 22.65
N ALA A 852 0.04 1.36 22.68
CA ALA A 852 -0.95 0.67 23.52
C ALA A 852 -2.46 0.88 23.23
N GLY A 853 -3.15 -0.26 23.03
CA GLY A 853 -4.57 -0.41 23.37
C GLY A 853 -5.61 0.12 22.37
N LEU A 854 -6.04 -0.75 21.43
CA LEU A 854 -7.46 -0.73 21.05
C LEU A 854 -8.30 -1.00 22.31
N GLY A 855 -9.45 -0.33 22.41
CA GLY A 855 -10.21 -0.19 23.65
C GLY A 855 -10.71 -1.50 24.29
N LYS A 856 -11.15 -1.38 25.56
CA LYS A 856 -11.74 -2.48 26.34
C LYS A 856 -13.03 -3.00 25.71
N VAL A 857 -12.93 -3.98 24.80
CA VAL A 857 -14.07 -4.85 24.49
C VAL A 857 -14.36 -5.69 25.74
N ALA A 858 -15.57 -5.54 26.29
CA ALA A 858 -15.97 -6.28 27.49
C ALA A 858 -16.28 -7.75 27.15
N GLY A 859 -15.30 -8.63 27.32
CA GLY A 859 -15.47 -10.07 27.17
C GLY A 859 -14.21 -10.83 26.77
N THR A 860 -13.89 -11.88 27.53
CA THR A 860 -13.01 -13.01 27.15
C THR A 860 -11.64 -12.71 26.50
N ALA A 861 -10.62 -12.63 27.36
CA ALA A 861 -9.30 -13.25 27.17
C ALA A 861 -8.49 -12.96 25.87
N ALA A 862 -8.12 -11.70 25.63
CA ALA A 862 -6.98 -11.36 24.75
C ALA A 862 -5.69 -11.14 25.57
N ARG A 863 -4.57 -11.77 25.19
CA ARG A 863 -3.24 -11.54 25.81
C ARG A 863 -2.60 -10.24 25.27
N PRO A 864 -1.92 -9.43 26.11
CA PRO A 864 -1.27 -8.21 25.65
C PRO A 864 0.00 -8.50 24.83
N LEU A 865 0.00 -8.13 23.55
CA LEU A 865 1.19 -8.06 22.69
C LEU A 865 1.95 -6.75 22.95
N SER A 866 2.66 -6.67 24.08
CA SER A 866 3.18 -5.40 24.63
C SER A 866 4.71 -5.24 24.64
N SER A 867 5.48 -6.15 24.02
CA SER A 867 6.95 -6.17 24.13
C SER A 867 7.75 -5.97 22.83
N THR A 868 7.16 -6.16 21.64
CA THR A 868 7.91 -6.18 20.35
C THR A 868 7.61 -5.01 19.40
N LEU A 869 6.78 -4.04 19.80
CA LEU A 869 6.34 -2.92 18.95
C LEU A 869 6.79 -1.52 19.42
N LYS A 870 7.64 -1.43 20.44
CA LYS A 870 8.12 -0.14 21.00
C LYS A 870 9.29 0.52 20.24
N GLN A 871 9.64 0.02 19.04
CA GLN A 871 10.63 0.61 18.14
C GLN A 871 10.16 0.41 16.68
N GLY A 872 10.30 1.44 15.82
CA GLY A 872 10.11 1.35 14.35
C GLY A 872 8.66 1.46 13.80
N GLY A 873 7.65 1.69 14.64
CA GLY A 873 6.26 1.85 14.18
C GLY A 873 6.00 3.22 13.53
N LYS A 874 5.78 3.25 12.22
CA LYS A 874 5.38 4.48 11.48
C LYS A 874 3.92 4.84 11.76
N SER A 875 3.63 6.13 11.94
CA SER A 875 2.30 6.62 12.32
C SER A 875 1.32 6.63 11.14
N PHE A 876 0.02 6.52 11.44
CA PHE A 876 -1.05 6.53 10.44
C PHE A 876 -1.01 7.86 9.67
N GLY A 877 -1.02 7.77 8.33
CA GLY A 877 -0.92 8.92 7.44
C GLY A 877 0.47 9.50 7.23
N GLN A 878 1.52 9.10 7.97
CA GLN A 878 2.87 9.68 7.83
C GLN A 878 3.41 9.64 6.38
N ARG A 879 3.10 8.57 5.63
CA ARG A 879 3.43 8.41 4.19
C ARG A 879 2.75 9.42 3.25
N LEU A 880 1.68 10.08 3.72
CA LEU A 880 0.92 11.04 2.94
C LEU A 880 1.53 12.45 3.02
N PHE A 881 1.98 12.84 4.22
CA PHE A 881 2.43 14.20 4.54
C PHE A 881 3.90 14.47 4.22
N LYS A 882 4.73 13.44 4.05
CA LYS A 882 6.08 13.57 3.48
C LYS A 882 5.99 14.31 2.13
N GLN A 883 6.57 15.51 2.05
CA GLN A 883 6.68 16.26 0.80
C GLN A 883 7.49 15.46 -0.21
N ALA A 884 6.88 15.08 -1.33
CA ALA A 884 7.57 14.52 -2.48
C ALA A 884 7.93 15.67 -3.45
N PRO A 885 9.09 15.63 -4.12
CA PRO A 885 9.39 16.57 -5.20
C PRO A 885 8.30 16.49 -6.29
N VAL A 886 7.65 17.61 -6.58
CA VAL A 886 6.65 17.71 -7.65
C VAL A 886 7.38 17.70 -8.99
N HIS A 887 7.69 16.51 -9.50
CA HIS A 887 8.20 16.37 -10.85
C HIS A 887 7.09 16.70 -11.86
N PRO A 888 7.27 17.71 -12.74
CA PRO A 888 6.24 18.17 -13.68
C PRO A 888 6.10 17.18 -14.86
N SER A 889 5.51 16.02 -14.57
CA SER A 889 5.16 15.01 -15.57
C SER A 889 3.94 15.47 -16.37
N ASN A 890 4.20 16.31 -17.39
CA ASN A 890 3.26 16.98 -18.30
C ASN A 890 2.33 16.05 -19.14
N ARG A 891 2.07 14.83 -18.68
CA ARG A 891 1.17 13.84 -19.31
C ARG A 891 -0.09 13.52 -18.50
N PHE A 892 -0.23 14.02 -17.26
CA PHE A 892 -1.37 13.67 -16.39
C PHE A 892 -2.38 14.81 -16.12
N ASN A 893 -1.97 16.09 -16.18
CA ASN A 893 -2.79 17.20 -15.66
C ASN A 893 -4.05 17.57 -16.48
N ALA A 894 -4.25 17.00 -17.68
CA ALA A 894 -5.27 17.50 -18.62
C ALA A 894 -6.74 17.14 -18.29
N ASN A 895 -7.01 16.11 -17.48
CA ASN A 895 -8.35 15.52 -17.36
C ASN A 895 -8.80 15.07 -15.96
N PHE A 896 -8.11 15.41 -14.86
CA PHE A 896 -8.45 14.92 -13.51
C PHE A 896 -9.92 15.10 -13.06
N ASN A 897 -10.61 16.15 -13.53
CA ASN A 897 -12.03 16.39 -13.20
C ASN A 897 -13.00 15.39 -13.82
N LYS A 898 -12.52 14.51 -14.70
CA LYS A 898 -13.23 13.28 -15.08
C LYS A 898 -12.38 12.12 -14.61
N LEU A 899 -12.81 11.47 -13.52
CA LEU A 899 -12.30 10.17 -13.10
C LEU A 899 -12.77 9.07 -14.10
N SER A 900 -12.32 9.19 -15.36
CA SER A 900 -11.96 7.99 -16.12
C SER A 900 -10.98 7.19 -15.28
N PRO A 901 -11.10 5.86 -15.19
CA PRO A 901 -10.35 5.06 -14.23
C PRO A 901 -8.86 5.37 -14.21
N ILE A 902 -8.31 5.59 -13.01
CA ILE A 902 -6.87 5.66 -12.79
C ILE A 902 -6.32 4.25 -13.08
N LYS A 903 -5.94 4.03 -14.35
CA LYS A 903 -5.57 2.76 -15.03
C LYS A 903 -5.46 1.55 -14.10
N THR A 904 -6.62 1.00 -13.76
CA THR A 904 -6.78 0.07 -12.64
C THR A 904 -6.09 -1.27 -12.91
N GLY A 905 -5.19 -1.68 -12.01
CA GLY A 905 -4.59 -3.02 -12.01
C GLY A 905 -3.80 -3.43 -13.26
N GLN A 906 -3.27 -2.48 -14.04
CA GLN A 906 -2.75 -2.77 -15.39
C GLN A 906 -1.38 -3.51 -15.46
N TYR A 907 -0.78 -3.91 -14.33
CA TYR A 907 0.65 -4.32 -14.31
C TYR A 907 0.93 -5.75 -13.83
N ASP A 908 0.29 -6.23 -12.77
CA ASP A 908 0.63 -7.54 -12.19
C ASP A 908 0.31 -8.72 -13.14
N ASP A 909 -0.79 -8.63 -13.91
CA ASP A 909 -1.30 -9.73 -14.76
C ASP A 909 -0.86 -9.67 -16.24
N LEU A 910 -0.16 -8.61 -16.67
CA LEU A 910 0.35 -8.52 -18.05
C LEU A 910 1.26 -9.70 -18.41
N SER A 911 1.97 -10.24 -17.41
CA SER A 911 2.86 -11.40 -17.59
C SER A 911 2.13 -12.73 -17.83
N ASN A 912 0.81 -12.80 -17.59
CA ASN A 912 -0.05 -13.93 -17.94
C ASN A 912 -0.76 -13.68 -19.28
N LEU A 913 -1.33 -12.48 -19.48
CA LEU A 913 -1.92 -12.05 -20.76
C LEU A 913 -0.99 -12.27 -21.96
N ALA A 914 0.31 -11.99 -21.78
CA ALA A 914 1.34 -12.14 -22.79
C ALA A 914 1.40 -13.53 -23.46
N ARG A 915 0.97 -14.58 -22.74
CA ARG A 915 1.04 -15.99 -23.15
C ARG A 915 -0.12 -16.42 -24.05
N LYS A 916 -1.18 -15.62 -24.21
CA LYS A 916 -2.30 -15.95 -25.11
C LYS A 916 -1.97 -15.57 -26.56
N THR A 917 -2.16 -16.51 -27.49
CA THR A 917 -1.78 -16.36 -28.92
C THR A 917 -2.54 -15.27 -29.64
N ASP A 918 -3.78 -15.01 -29.22
CA ASP A 918 -4.68 -14.02 -29.75
C ASP A 918 -4.57 -12.65 -29.06
N ILE A 919 -3.80 -12.53 -27.97
CA ILE A 919 -3.64 -11.26 -27.23
C ILE A 919 -2.33 -10.55 -27.61
N ALA A 920 -2.41 -9.23 -27.79
CA ALA A 920 -1.26 -8.35 -27.93
C ALA A 920 -1.47 -7.07 -27.10
N GLN A 921 -0.39 -6.54 -26.53
CA GLN A 921 -0.37 -5.13 -26.14
C GLN A 921 -0.11 -4.28 -27.39
N GLY A 922 -0.74 -3.12 -27.49
CA GLY A 922 -0.61 -2.24 -28.65
C GLY A 922 -1.03 -0.81 -28.36
N THR A 923 -1.09 0.02 -29.41
CA THR A 923 -1.69 1.35 -29.36
C THR A 923 -2.84 1.50 -30.35
N TYR A 924 -3.81 2.37 -30.02
CA TYR A 924 -4.88 2.80 -30.92
C TYR A 924 -5.14 4.29 -30.73
N LYS A 925 -5.78 4.93 -31.71
CA LYS A 925 -6.12 6.37 -31.63
C LYS A 925 -7.61 6.57 -31.41
N ARG A 926 -7.97 7.55 -30.58
CA ARG A 926 -9.35 8.01 -30.39
C ARG A 926 -9.35 9.53 -30.45
N GLY A 927 -9.79 10.07 -31.58
CA GLY A 927 -9.51 11.47 -31.94
C GLY A 927 -8.01 11.73 -32.05
N LEU A 928 -7.54 12.85 -31.50
CA LEU A 928 -6.12 13.23 -31.51
C LEU A 928 -5.24 12.49 -30.50
N THR A 929 -5.83 11.70 -29.58
CA THR A 929 -5.08 11.04 -28.49
C THR A 929 -4.81 9.56 -28.81
N GLU A 930 -3.59 9.12 -28.51
CA GLU A 930 -3.15 7.73 -28.64
C GLU A 930 -3.16 7.02 -27.27
N PHE A 931 -3.76 5.85 -27.22
CA PHE A 931 -3.97 5.05 -26.01
C PHE A 931 -3.30 3.69 -26.17
N SER A 932 -2.83 3.09 -25.06
CA SER A 932 -2.29 1.73 -25.04
C SER A 932 -3.10 0.81 -24.14
N THR A 933 -3.36 -0.40 -24.62
CA THR A 933 -4.13 -1.44 -23.94
C THR A 933 -3.65 -2.82 -24.40
N PRO A 934 -3.77 -3.88 -23.58
CA PRO A 934 -3.92 -5.24 -24.11
C PRO A 934 -5.23 -5.33 -24.90
N ALA A 935 -5.19 -6.10 -26.00
CA ALA A 935 -6.33 -6.41 -26.84
C ALA A 935 -6.25 -7.85 -27.37
N ARG A 936 -7.41 -8.47 -27.61
CA ARG A 936 -7.59 -9.80 -28.19
C ARG A 936 -8.02 -9.67 -29.64
N PHE A 937 -7.42 -10.43 -30.54
CA PHE A 937 -7.84 -10.53 -31.93
C PHE A 937 -8.96 -11.56 -32.07
N ASP A 938 -10.16 -11.11 -32.40
CA ASP A 938 -11.25 -11.98 -32.80
C ASP A 938 -11.04 -12.41 -34.26
N GLY A 939 -10.72 -13.69 -34.46
CA GLY A 939 -10.48 -14.27 -35.78
C GLY A 939 -11.72 -14.40 -36.67
N THR A 940 -12.93 -14.33 -36.11
CA THR A 940 -14.19 -14.46 -36.86
C THR A 940 -14.54 -13.16 -37.59
N ILE A 941 -14.50 -12.03 -36.88
CA ILE A 941 -14.76 -10.69 -37.43
C ILE A 941 -13.48 -9.95 -37.86
N ARG A 942 -12.30 -10.52 -37.59
CA ARG A 942 -10.95 -9.99 -37.89
C ARG A 942 -10.69 -8.61 -37.28
N LYS A 943 -11.06 -8.41 -36.02
CA LYS A 943 -10.83 -7.13 -35.29
C LYS A 943 -10.23 -7.36 -33.91
N TRP A 944 -9.57 -6.32 -33.40
CA TRP A 944 -9.04 -6.29 -32.04
C TRP A 944 -10.08 -5.72 -31.08
N HIS A 945 -10.32 -6.39 -29.95
CA HIS A 945 -11.13 -5.87 -28.83
C HIS A 945 -10.24 -5.69 -27.59
N PRO A 946 -10.43 -4.64 -26.77
CA PRO A 946 -9.77 -4.53 -25.47
C PRO A 946 -9.95 -5.78 -24.60
N VAL A 947 -8.98 -6.06 -23.75
CA VAL A 947 -9.05 -7.15 -22.76
C VAL A 947 -8.94 -6.60 -21.35
N ASP A 948 -9.74 -7.13 -20.43
CA ASP A 948 -9.53 -6.91 -19.00
C ASP A 948 -8.38 -7.79 -18.52
N PRO A 949 -7.28 -7.22 -17.97
CA PRO A 949 -6.15 -8.00 -17.50
C PRO A 949 -6.49 -8.97 -16.38
N LYS A 950 -7.52 -8.72 -15.55
CA LYS A 950 -7.85 -9.60 -14.40
C LYS A 950 -8.81 -10.75 -14.73
N THR A 951 -9.75 -10.55 -15.65
CA THR A 951 -10.69 -11.62 -16.06
C THR A 951 -10.32 -12.31 -17.37
N HIS A 952 -9.33 -11.79 -18.10
CA HIS A 952 -8.94 -12.23 -19.44
C HIS A 952 -10.06 -12.16 -20.50
N LYS A 953 -11.22 -11.54 -20.19
CA LYS A 953 -12.33 -11.38 -21.13
C LYS A 953 -12.10 -10.20 -22.07
N ALA A 954 -12.56 -10.35 -23.31
CA ALA A 954 -12.64 -9.24 -24.25
C ALA A 954 -13.89 -8.40 -23.96
N TYR A 955 -13.78 -7.08 -24.02
CA TYR A 955 -14.88 -6.15 -23.74
C TYR A 955 -14.98 -5.05 -24.79
N GLY A 956 -16.05 -4.25 -24.75
CA GLY A 956 -16.15 -3.00 -25.53
C GLY A 956 -16.17 -3.17 -27.05
N LYS A 957 -16.17 -2.03 -27.75
CA LYS A 957 -16.17 -1.98 -29.22
C LYS A 957 -14.82 -2.40 -29.81
N PRO A 958 -14.77 -2.82 -31.08
CA PRO A 958 -13.52 -3.04 -31.79
C PRO A 958 -12.62 -1.79 -31.77
N LEU A 959 -11.31 -1.97 -31.60
CA LEU A 959 -10.30 -0.92 -31.64
C LEU A 959 -9.96 -0.55 -33.09
N GLU A 960 -10.40 0.62 -33.52
CA GLU A 960 -10.04 1.17 -34.82
C GLU A 960 -8.55 1.54 -34.87
N GLY A 961 -7.86 1.07 -35.92
CA GLY A 961 -6.44 1.37 -36.15
C GLY A 961 -5.49 0.81 -35.09
N PHE A 962 -5.87 -0.22 -34.32
CA PHE A 962 -4.99 -0.85 -33.33
C PHE A 962 -3.73 -1.43 -33.98
N LYS A 963 -2.58 -1.04 -33.44
CA LYS A 963 -1.26 -1.53 -33.81
C LYS A 963 -0.69 -2.33 -32.65
N PRO A 964 -0.55 -3.67 -32.75
CA PRO A 964 0.17 -4.43 -31.74
C PRO A 964 1.63 -3.96 -31.69
N GLN A 965 2.20 -3.91 -30.48
CA GLN A 965 3.64 -3.72 -30.31
C GLN A 965 4.36 -4.99 -30.75
N GLU A 966 5.34 -4.86 -31.64
CA GLU A 966 6.25 -5.95 -31.94
C GLU A 966 7.07 -6.30 -30.69
N SER A 967 7.30 -7.59 -30.45
CA SER A 967 8.03 -8.07 -29.26
C SER A 967 9.45 -7.51 -29.21
N ALA A 968 9.94 -7.23 -28.00
CA ALA A 968 11.26 -6.63 -27.81
C ALA A 968 12.40 -7.47 -28.42
N LEU A 969 13.47 -6.79 -28.85
CA LEU A 969 14.61 -7.40 -29.54
C LEU A 969 15.42 -8.32 -28.61
N PRO A 970 15.54 -9.63 -28.93
CA PRO A 970 16.43 -10.54 -28.20
C PRO A 970 17.90 -10.15 -28.39
N GLY A 971 18.47 -9.45 -27.41
CA GLY A 971 19.86 -8.97 -27.45
C GLY A 971 20.10 -7.56 -26.90
N THR A 972 19.07 -6.82 -26.48
CA THR A 972 19.28 -5.67 -25.58
C THR A 972 19.74 -6.18 -24.21
N SER A 973 20.70 -5.51 -23.58
CA SER A 973 21.14 -5.88 -22.23
C SER A 973 19.99 -5.71 -21.24
N ARG A 974 19.69 -6.74 -20.41
CA ARG A 974 18.62 -6.69 -19.39
C ARG A 974 18.77 -5.51 -18.41
N SER A 975 19.99 -4.97 -18.26
CA SER A 975 20.30 -3.78 -17.47
C SER A 975 19.83 -2.45 -18.08
N ALA A 976 19.37 -2.45 -19.35
CA ALA A 976 18.90 -1.25 -20.07
C ALA A 976 17.37 -1.25 -20.31
N MET A 977 16.65 -2.27 -19.85
CA MET A 977 15.18 -2.35 -19.91
C MET A 977 14.54 -1.70 -18.68
N THR A 978 13.38 -1.04 -18.84
CA THR A 978 12.55 -0.65 -17.69
C THR A 978 11.92 -1.86 -17.00
N PRO A 979 11.47 -1.76 -15.74
CA PRO A 979 10.76 -2.86 -15.07
C PRO A 979 9.55 -3.38 -15.86
N GLN A 980 8.78 -2.49 -16.50
CA GLN A 980 7.63 -2.89 -17.34
C GLN A 980 8.08 -3.66 -18.60
N GLN A 981 9.17 -3.23 -19.23
CA GLN A 981 9.73 -3.92 -20.40
C GLN A 981 10.26 -5.31 -20.01
N ARG A 982 10.97 -5.42 -18.88
CA ARG A 982 11.49 -6.71 -18.39
C ARG A 982 10.36 -7.66 -17.98
N ALA A 983 9.34 -7.18 -17.27
CA ALA A 983 8.18 -7.99 -16.87
C ALA A 983 7.36 -8.48 -18.09
N LEU A 984 7.28 -7.67 -19.16
CA LEU A 984 6.62 -8.06 -20.41
C LEU A 984 7.46 -9.06 -21.22
N ASP A 985 8.78 -8.89 -21.30
CA ASP A 985 9.71 -9.82 -21.98
C ASP A 985 9.75 -11.18 -21.25
N ILE A 986 9.79 -11.17 -19.92
CA ILE A 986 9.61 -12.35 -19.06
C ILE A 986 8.24 -12.99 -19.32
N GLY A 987 7.15 -12.21 -19.32
CA GLY A 987 5.79 -12.71 -19.58
C GLY A 987 5.63 -13.40 -20.95
N LEU A 988 6.26 -12.84 -21.99
CA LEU A 988 6.36 -13.42 -23.33
C LEU A 988 7.36 -14.61 -23.40
N GLY A 989 8.31 -14.67 -22.47
CA GLY A 989 9.36 -15.67 -22.39
C GLY A 989 8.95 -16.96 -21.66
N ARG A 990 8.01 -16.89 -20.70
CA ARG A 990 7.58 -18.02 -19.84
C ARG A 990 6.85 -19.18 -20.54
N ASP A 991 6.65 -19.13 -21.84
CA ASP A 991 5.96 -20.17 -22.61
C ASP A 991 6.93 -21.26 -23.08
N ASN A 992 6.76 -22.50 -22.60
CA ASN A 992 7.63 -23.65 -22.92
C ASN A 992 7.42 -24.21 -24.34
N VAL A 993 6.40 -23.72 -25.04
CA VAL A 993 6.09 -24.01 -26.44
C VAL A 993 6.03 -22.69 -27.20
N ILE A 994 6.63 -22.62 -28.39
CA ILE A 994 6.32 -21.50 -29.30
C ILE A 994 5.00 -21.82 -29.99
N GLN A 995 3.93 -21.21 -29.51
CA GLN A 995 2.61 -21.34 -30.14
C GLN A 995 2.66 -20.86 -31.60
N MET A 996 2.19 -21.71 -32.51
CA MET A 996 2.00 -21.38 -33.92
C MET A 996 0.62 -20.72 -34.12
N GLY A 997 0.48 -19.93 -35.18
CA GLY A 997 -0.73 -19.19 -35.56
C GLY A 997 -1.83 -20.07 -36.17
N GLY A 998 -2.17 -21.17 -35.49
CA GLY A 998 -3.11 -22.19 -35.94
C GLY A 998 -2.50 -23.25 -36.88
N PRO A 999 -3.37 -24.08 -37.52
CA PRO A 999 -2.94 -25.16 -38.39
C PRO A 999 -2.10 -24.71 -39.60
N MET A 1000 -1.27 -25.61 -40.13
CA MET A 1000 -0.56 -25.39 -41.39
C MET A 1000 -1.55 -25.04 -42.52
N ARG A 1001 -1.35 -23.94 -43.23
CA ARG A 1001 -2.08 -23.62 -44.48
C ARG A 1001 -1.10 -23.43 -45.63
N ASN A 1002 -1.56 -23.63 -46.86
CA ASN A 1002 -0.74 -23.59 -48.07
C ASN A 1002 0.54 -24.43 -47.94
N LEU A 1003 0.44 -25.63 -47.33
CA LEU A 1003 1.59 -26.53 -47.18
C LEU A 1003 2.15 -26.90 -48.56
N ASN A 1004 3.42 -26.55 -48.78
CA ASN A 1004 4.14 -26.88 -50.00
C ASN A 1004 5.36 -27.75 -49.70
N LEU A 1005 5.51 -28.82 -50.47
CA LEU A 1005 6.60 -29.78 -50.36
C LEU A 1005 7.62 -29.37 -51.42
N ILE A 1006 8.73 -28.76 -50.99
CA ILE A 1006 9.68 -28.09 -51.90
C ILE A 1006 10.64 -29.10 -52.54
N GLY A 1007 10.92 -30.16 -51.80
CA GLY A 1007 11.83 -31.25 -52.16
C GLY A 1007 12.01 -32.15 -50.93
N ASP A 1008 12.98 -33.04 -51.00
CA ASP A 1008 13.28 -33.92 -49.87
C ASP A 1008 13.90 -33.12 -48.70
N GLU A 1009 13.42 -33.41 -47.49
CA GLU A 1009 13.76 -32.73 -46.24
C GLU A 1009 13.51 -31.21 -46.19
N ILE A 1010 12.64 -30.68 -47.07
CA ILE A 1010 12.20 -29.27 -47.01
C ILE A 1010 10.72 -29.08 -47.35
N HIS A 1011 10.01 -28.35 -46.48
CA HIS A 1011 8.64 -27.91 -46.73
C HIS A 1011 8.39 -26.49 -46.21
N THR A 1012 7.31 -25.85 -46.69
CA THR A 1012 6.87 -24.52 -46.25
C THR A 1012 5.38 -24.47 -45.99
N PHE A 1013 4.94 -23.65 -45.02
CA PHE A 1013 3.52 -23.42 -44.73
C PHE A 1013 3.27 -22.03 -44.12
N VAL A 1014 2.04 -21.54 -44.21
CA VAL A 1014 1.62 -20.21 -43.73
C VAL A 1014 0.65 -20.33 -42.54
N ASP A 1015 0.99 -19.69 -41.42
CA ASP A 1015 0.12 -19.54 -40.24
C ASP A 1015 -0.33 -18.07 -40.07
N THR A 1016 -1.37 -17.80 -39.27
CA THR A 1016 -1.77 -16.42 -38.90
C THR A 1016 -1.47 -16.19 -37.42
N TYR A 1017 -0.38 -15.49 -37.13
CA TYR A 1017 0.08 -15.21 -35.77
C TYR A 1017 -0.11 -13.73 -35.42
N LYS A 1018 -0.88 -13.45 -34.37
CA LYS A 1018 -1.24 -12.09 -33.90
C LYS A 1018 -1.71 -11.17 -35.04
N GLY A 1019 -2.55 -11.72 -35.92
CA GLY A 1019 -3.12 -11.03 -37.09
C GLY A 1019 -2.24 -11.01 -38.35
N THR A 1020 -0.95 -11.38 -38.25
CA THR A 1020 -0.01 -11.39 -39.39
C THR A 1020 0.06 -12.76 -40.07
N ASN A 1021 0.15 -12.80 -41.40
CA ASN A 1021 0.43 -14.01 -42.16
C ASN A 1021 1.93 -14.26 -42.22
N ARG A 1022 2.40 -15.37 -41.64
CA ARG A 1022 3.82 -15.72 -41.60
C ARG A 1022 4.10 -16.97 -42.41
N LEU A 1023 5.09 -16.89 -43.30
CA LEU A 1023 5.66 -18.07 -43.95
C LEU A 1023 6.64 -18.77 -43.00
N ASN A 1024 6.52 -20.08 -42.86
CA ASN A 1024 7.43 -20.92 -42.10
C ASN A 1024 8.14 -21.83 -43.10
N ILE A 1025 9.47 -21.89 -43.03
CA ILE A 1025 10.33 -22.71 -43.89
C ILE A 1025 11.05 -23.69 -42.98
N VAL A 1026 10.81 -24.99 -43.16
CA VAL A 1026 11.34 -26.07 -42.33
C VAL A 1026 12.33 -26.90 -43.13
N ALA A 1027 13.60 -26.92 -42.72
CA ALA A 1027 14.68 -27.65 -43.38
C ALA A 1027 15.87 -27.86 -42.43
N HIS A 1028 16.79 -28.77 -42.77
CA HIS A 1028 18.02 -28.94 -42.02
C HIS A 1028 19.06 -27.87 -42.34
N GLY A 1029 19.85 -27.49 -41.33
CA GLY A 1029 20.97 -26.56 -41.45
C GLY A 1029 22.30 -27.27 -41.22
N ALA A 1030 23.33 -26.94 -42.01
CA ALA A 1030 24.66 -27.53 -41.89
C ALA A 1030 25.37 -27.10 -40.59
N GLU A 1031 25.97 -28.06 -39.86
CA GLU A 1031 26.83 -27.74 -38.72
C GLU A 1031 28.10 -27.04 -39.22
N ARG A 1032 28.34 -25.82 -38.75
CA ARG A 1032 29.46 -24.97 -39.21
C ARG A 1032 30.79 -25.57 -38.75
N ASN A 1033 31.73 -25.77 -39.67
CA ASN A 1033 33.08 -26.28 -39.34
C ASN A 1033 33.98 -25.21 -38.70
N PHE A 1034 35.16 -25.60 -38.21
CA PHE A 1034 36.09 -24.70 -37.52
C PHE A 1034 36.46 -23.45 -38.33
N PHE A 1035 36.79 -23.60 -39.62
CA PHE A 1035 37.12 -22.48 -40.50
C PHE A 1035 35.92 -21.55 -40.72
N GLN A 1036 34.72 -22.09 -40.97
CA GLN A 1036 33.48 -21.30 -41.11
C GLN A 1036 33.11 -20.53 -39.83
N ARG A 1037 33.41 -21.09 -38.65
CA ARG A 1037 33.25 -20.40 -37.36
C ARG A 1037 34.20 -19.19 -37.25
N ILE A 1038 35.39 -19.27 -37.82
CA ILE A 1038 36.42 -18.19 -37.82
C ILE A 1038 36.16 -17.13 -38.89
N THR A 1039 35.87 -17.50 -40.15
CA THR A 1039 35.59 -16.54 -41.24
C THR A 1039 34.30 -15.75 -41.02
N GLY A 1040 33.44 -16.22 -40.12
CA GLY A 1040 32.16 -15.61 -39.82
C GLY A 1040 31.06 -15.93 -40.82
N ASP A 1041 31.29 -16.86 -41.76
CA ASP A 1041 30.27 -17.27 -42.74
C ASP A 1041 29.14 -18.05 -42.06
N GLY A 1042 27.90 -17.80 -42.51
CA GLY A 1042 26.71 -18.46 -41.98
C GLY A 1042 26.59 -19.94 -42.36
N THR A 1043 25.58 -20.61 -41.80
CA THR A 1043 25.20 -21.98 -42.23
C THR A 1043 24.65 -22.01 -43.67
N LYS A 1044 24.44 -23.21 -44.20
CA LYS A 1044 23.72 -23.49 -45.45
C LYS A 1044 22.54 -24.42 -45.16
N VAL A 1045 21.51 -24.39 -46.00
CA VAL A 1045 20.31 -25.22 -45.89
C VAL A 1045 20.45 -26.46 -46.77
N PHE A 1046 20.13 -27.63 -46.23
CA PHE A 1046 20.00 -28.87 -47.00
C PHE A 1046 18.64 -28.94 -47.71
N VAL A 1047 18.66 -29.40 -48.96
CA VAL A 1047 17.49 -29.83 -49.74
C VAL A 1047 17.90 -31.10 -50.46
N GLY A 1048 17.41 -32.25 -49.98
CA GLY A 1048 18.06 -33.53 -50.24
C GLY A 1048 19.56 -33.46 -49.90
N GLU A 1049 20.39 -34.03 -50.77
CA GLU A 1049 21.85 -34.04 -50.62
C GLU A 1049 22.54 -32.68 -50.93
N GLN A 1050 21.80 -31.68 -51.46
CA GLN A 1050 22.38 -30.42 -51.92
C GLN A 1050 22.31 -29.31 -50.87
N LEU A 1051 23.43 -28.58 -50.69
CA LEU A 1051 23.54 -27.42 -49.82
C LEU A 1051 23.31 -26.08 -50.56
N TYR A 1052 22.26 -25.37 -50.16
CA TYR A 1052 21.90 -24.05 -50.66
C TYR A 1052 22.38 -22.93 -49.73
N ASP A 1053 22.84 -21.82 -50.31
CA ASP A 1053 22.97 -20.54 -49.62
C ASP A 1053 21.63 -19.76 -49.69
N ALA A 1054 21.60 -18.55 -49.12
CA ALA A 1054 20.36 -17.80 -49.01
C ALA A 1054 19.78 -17.31 -50.37
N PRO A 1055 20.56 -16.77 -51.31
CA PRO A 1055 20.07 -16.44 -52.66
C PRO A 1055 19.62 -17.68 -53.44
N GLY A 1056 20.38 -18.78 -53.35
CA GLY A 1056 20.03 -20.05 -53.97
C GLY A 1056 18.70 -20.61 -53.44
N LEU A 1057 18.50 -20.63 -52.13
CA LEU A 1057 17.25 -21.09 -51.52
C LEU A 1057 16.07 -20.16 -51.88
N ALA A 1058 16.25 -18.84 -51.84
CA ALA A 1058 15.20 -17.89 -52.22
C ALA A 1058 14.77 -18.06 -53.69
N THR A 1059 15.73 -18.40 -54.57
CA THR A 1059 15.48 -18.70 -55.98
C THR A 1059 14.76 -20.04 -56.16
N LEU A 1060 15.20 -21.11 -55.48
CA LEU A 1060 14.53 -22.41 -55.49
C LEU A 1060 13.07 -22.31 -55.01
N LEU A 1061 12.82 -21.59 -53.91
CA LEU A 1061 11.48 -21.43 -53.35
C LEU A 1061 10.53 -20.71 -54.31
N ARG A 1062 10.99 -19.64 -54.98
CA ARG A 1062 10.23 -18.97 -56.06
C ARG A 1062 9.92 -19.95 -57.20
N GLY A 1063 10.92 -20.72 -57.65
CA GLY A 1063 10.76 -21.73 -58.69
C GLY A 1063 9.83 -22.90 -58.32
N ARG A 1064 9.59 -23.13 -57.03
CA ARG A 1064 8.62 -24.11 -56.51
C ARG A 1064 7.28 -23.47 -56.09
N GLY A 1065 6.99 -22.25 -56.51
CA GLY A 1065 5.70 -21.58 -56.32
C GLY A 1065 5.49 -20.96 -54.93
N VAL A 1066 6.55 -20.71 -54.16
CA VAL A 1066 6.46 -19.98 -52.89
C VAL A 1066 6.48 -18.48 -53.18
N ASP A 1067 5.34 -17.83 -52.98
CA ASP A 1067 5.23 -16.38 -53.01
C ASP A 1067 5.64 -15.75 -51.67
N PHE A 1068 6.57 -14.80 -51.72
CA PHE A 1068 7.00 -14.00 -50.57
C PHE A 1068 6.22 -12.69 -50.42
N THR A 1069 5.42 -12.29 -51.41
CA THR A 1069 4.71 -10.99 -51.41
C THR A 1069 3.49 -11.00 -50.50
N SER A 1070 2.69 -12.08 -50.52
CA SER A 1070 1.45 -12.29 -49.74
C SER A 1070 1.64 -12.60 -48.23
N VAL A 1071 2.87 -12.65 -47.74
CA VAL A 1071 3.20 -12.88 -46.32
C VAL A 1071 3.88 -11.67 -45.70
N ASP A 1072 3.57 -11.37 -44.44
CA ASP A 1072 4.10 -10.19 -43.74
C ASP A 1072 5.54 -10.40 -43.27
N ASN A 1073 5.86 -11.62 -42.82
CA ASN A 1073 7.17 -12.01 -42.29
C ASN A 1073 7.45 -13.50 -42.54
N VAL A 1074 8.71 -13.92 -42.36
CA VAL A 1074 9.18 -15.30 -42.58
C VAL A 1074 9.91 -15.84 -41.35
N ARG A 1075 9.76 -17.14 -41.07
CA ARG A 1075 10.49 -17.87 -40.03
C ARG A 1075 11.26 -19.04 -40.63
N LEU A 1076 12.58 -19.03 -40.48
CA LEU A 1076 13.48 -20.13 -40.85
C LEU A 1076 13.60 -21.10 -39.68
N LEU A 1077 12.85 -22.20 -39.73
CA LEU A 1077 12.89 -23.32 -38.79
C LEU A 1077 14.03 -24.26 -39.22
N VAL A 1078 15.25 -23.73 -39.05
CA VAL A 1078 16.51 -24.28 -39.53
C VAL A 1078 17.58 -24.05 -38.46
N CYS A 1079 18.30 -25.10 -38.07
CA CYS A 1079 19.40 -25.02 -37.10
C CYS A 1079 20.53 -24.07 -37.57
N HIS A 1080 21.11 -23.31 -36.64
CA HIS A 1080 22.24 -22.40 -36.85
C HIS A 1080 22.00 -21.27 -37.88
N SER A 1081 20.75 -21.07 -38.33
CA SER A 1081 20.36 -20.13 -39.39
C SER A 1081 20.62 -18.64 -39.12
N ALA A 1082 20.82 -18.24 -37.86
CA ALA A 1082 21.22 -16.88 -37.48
C ALA A 1082 22.70 -16.73 -37.12
N GLU A 1083 23.49 -17.82 -37.10
CA GLU A 1083 24.93 -17.72 -36.90
C GLU A 1083 25.64 -17.11 -38.11
N GLY A 1084 26.72 -16.36 -37.87
CA GLY A 1084 27.51 -15.68 -38.90
C GLY A 1084 27.45 -14.15 -38.86
N ARG A 1085 26.88 -13.55 -37.80
CA ARG A 1085 26.82 -12.08 -37.58
C ARG A 1085 26.23 -11.34 -38.80
N SER A 1086 27.06 -10.63 -39.58
CA SER A 1086 26.68 -9.89 -40.79
C SER A 1086 26.50 -10.78 -42.03
N ARG A 1087 27.06 -11.98 -42.04
CA ARG A 1087 26.92 -13.02 -43.09
C ARG A 1087 26.00 -14.18 -42.70
N ALA A 1088 25.20 -14.00 -41.64
CA ALA A 1088 24.27 -15.02 -41.18
C ALA A 1088 23.24 -15.38 -42.26
N PHE A 1089 22.90 -16.67 -42.40
CA PHE A 1089 22.00 -17.15 -43.47
C PHE A 1089 20.67 -16.39 -43.46
N GLY A 1090 20.03 -16.25 -42.30
CA GLY A 1090 18.77 -15.50 -42.16
C GLY A 1090 18.89 -14.00 -42.48
N ARG A 1091 20.07 -13.38 -42.31
CA ARG A 1091 20.32 -11.98 -42.67
C ARG A 1091 20.52 -11.80 -44.18
N LEU A 1092 21.19 -12.76 -44.82
CA LEU A 1092 21.28 -12.78 -46.28
C LEU A 1092 19.90 -13.06 -46.89
N PHE A 1093 19.17 -14.05 -46.37
CA PHE A 1093 17.82 -14.40 -46.82
C PHE A 1093 16.83 -13.24 -46.67
N GLN A 1094 16.89 -12.48 -45.56
CA GLN A 1094 16.13 -11.25 -45.34
C GLN A 1094 16.30 -10.24 -46.49
N ARG A 1095 17.54 -10.04 -46.96
CA ARG A 1095 17.85 -9.13 -48.06
C ARG A 1095 17.29 -9.63 -49.38
N GLU A 1096 17.47 -10.92 -49.66
CA GLU A 1096 17.02 -11.59 -50.90
C GLU A 1096 15.50 -11.60 -51.08
N ILE A 1097 14.71 -11.67 -49.99
CA ILE A 1097 13.24 -11.66 -50.05
C ILE A 1097 12.62 -10.30 -49.72
N ASN A 1098 13.40 -9.34 -49.19
CA ASN A 1098 12.95 -8.02 -48.74
C ASN A 1098 11.73 -8.04 -47.78
N LYS A 1099 11.72 -9.00 -46.85
CA LYS A 1099 10.73 -9.19 -45.78
C LYS A 1099 11.44 -9.47 -44.45
N PRO A 1100 10.86 -9.19 -43.27
CA PRO A 1100 11.46 -9.54 -41.99
C PRO A 1100 11.63 -11.06 -41.83
N VAL A 1101 12.79 -11.49 -41.33
CA VAL A 1101 13.12 -12.92 -41.14
C VAL A 1101 13.45 -13.21 -39.68
N LYS A 1102 12.84 -14.24 -39.10
CA LYS A 1102 13.24 -14.83 -37.81
C LYS A 1102 14.01 -16.14 -38.04
N ALA A 1103 15.14 -16.30 -37.36
CA ALA A 1103 16.09 -17.41 -37.50
C ALA A 1103 16.73 -17.74 -36.13
N PHE A 1104 17.59 -18.76 -36.04
CA PHE A 1104 18.09 -19.30 -34.77
C PHE A 1104 19.62 -19.46 -34.71
N GLU A 1105 20.25 -19.01 -33.61
CA GLU A 1105 21.62 -19.36 -33.25
C GLU A 1105 21.55 -20.68 -32.46
N GLY A 1106 22.32 -21.71 -32.85
CA GLY A 1106 22.13 -23.07 -32.30
C GLY A 1106 20.96 -23.88 -32.92
N PRO A 1107 20.65 -25.06 -32.35
CA PRO A 1107 19.64 -25.99 -32.89
C PRO A 1107 18.19 -25.52 -32.63
N VAL A 1108 17.24 -26.09 -33.37
CA VAL A 1108 15.80 -25.91 -33.17
C VAL A 1108 15.07 -27.23 -33.43
N ALA A 1109 14.09 -27.58 -32.59
CA ALA A 1109 13.32 -28.83 -32.67
C ALA A 1109 11.81 -28.55 -32.67
N MET A 1110 11.05 -29.31 -33.47
CA MET A 1110 9.60 -29.14 -33.61
C MET A 1110 8.90 -30.43 -34.01
N THR A 1111 7.62 -30.56 -33.64
CA THR A 1111 6.74 -31.57 -34.22
C THR A 1111 6.55 -31.28 -35.71
N TYR A 1112 6.48 -32.36 -36.52
CA TYR A 1112 6.39 -32.28 -37.98
C TYR A 1112 7.57 -31.54 -38.64
N GLY A 1113 8.78 -31.73 -38.11
CA GLY A 1113 10.03 -31.29 -38.76
C GLY A 1113 10.29 -31.96 -40.12
N SER A 1114 11.25 -31.40 -40.88
CA SER A 1114 11.65 -31.79 -42.25
C SER A 1114 11.59 -33.30 -42.53
N THR A 1115 12.46 -34.09 -41.88
CA THR A 1115 12.55 -35.55 -42.07
C THR A 1115 11.24 -36.26 -41.79
N SER A 1116 10.49 -35.85 -40.76
CA SER A 1116 9.24 -36.51 -40.39
C SER A 1116 8.13 -36.31 -41.43
N VAL A 1117 8.07 -35.15 -42.07
CA VAL A 1117 7.12 -34.88 -43.17
C VAL A 1117 7.56 -35.59 -44.45
N SER A 1118 8.87 -35.67 -44.74
CA SER A 1118 9.39 -36.49 -45.83
C SER A 1118 9.10 -37.98 -45.63
N ASN A 1119 9.31 -38.54 -44.44
CA ASN A 1119 8.99 -39.95 -44.17
C ASN A 1119 7.50 -40.27 -44.37
N VAL A 1120 6.60 -39.35 -43.99
CA VAL A 1120 5.15 -39.50 -44.26
C VAL A 1120 4.83 -39.37 -45.76
N ARG A 1121 5.53 -38.50 -46.50
CA ARG A 1121 5.43 -38.42 -47.97
C ARG A 1121 5.88 -39.73 -48.63
N ASP A 1122 6.98 -40.30 -48.16
CA ASP A 1122 7.55 -41.54 -48.67
C ASP A 1122 6.63 -42.75 -48.38
N GLN A 1123 5.97 -42.77 -47.22
CA GLN A 1123 4.89 -43.74 -46.93
C GLN A 1123 3.69 -43.56 -47.87
N VAL A 1124 3.18 -42.33 -48.05
CA VAL A 1124 2.07 -42.06 -49.01
C VAL A 1124 2.44 -42.49 -50.43
N ARG A 1125 3.71 -42.32 -50.84
CA ARG A 1125 4.20 -42.80 -52.13
C ARG A 1125 4.12 -44.32 -52.26
N LEU A 1126 4.58 -45.05 -51.23
CA LEU A 1126 4.56 -46.51 -51.20
C LEU A 1126 3.12 -47.04 -51.19
N ASP A 1127 2.23 -46.43 -50.39
CA ASP A 1127 0.79 -46.72 -50.39
C ASP A 1127 0.21 -46.58 -51.81
N LEU A 1128 0.51 -45.48 -52.52
CA LEU A 1128 0.02 -45.21 -53.88
C LEU A 1128 0.63 -46.16 -54.93
N LEU A 1129 1.91 -46.51 -54.82
CA LEU A 1129 2.56 -47.47 -55.72
C LEU A 1129 1.95 -48.88 -55.59
N GLN A 1130 1.65 -49.32 -54.37
CA GLN A 1130 1.06 -50.64 -54.12
C GLN A 1130 -0.39 -50.71 -54.60
N ASN A 1131 -1.19 -49.66 -54.35
CA ASN A 1131 -2.62 -49.65 -54.71
C ASN A 1131 -2.87 -49.26 -56.19
N HIS A 1132 -1.97 -48.50 -56.82
CA HIS A 1132 -2.13 -47.99 -58.19
C HIS A 1132 -0.83 -48.14 -59.02
N PRO A 1133 -0.36 -49.38 -59.29
CA PRO A 1133 0.92 -49.64 -59.96
C PRO A 1133 1.01 -49.19 -61.42
N THR A 1134 -0.11 -48.76 -62.03
CA THR A 1134 -0.20 -48.26 -63.40
C THR A 1134 -0.07 -46.73 -63.52
N LEU A 1135 0.14 -46.01 -62.42
CA LEU A 1135 0.37 -44.56 -62.44
C LEU A 1135 1.67 -44.21 -63.19
N THR A 1136 1.62 -43.18 -64.03
CA THR A 1136 2.84 -42.57 -64.58
C THR A 1136 3.63 -41.90 -63.46
N PRO A 1137 4.98 -41.80 -63.53
CA PRO A 1137 5.78 -41.17 -62.49
C PRO A 1137 5.32 -39.75 -62.13
N ALA A 1138 4.93 -38.94 -63.11
CA ALA A 1138 4.41 -37.59 -62.89
C ALA A 1138 3.06 -37.59 -62.14
N ALA A 1139 2.14 -38.49 -62.47
CA ALA A 1139 0.87 -38.63 -61.75
C ALA A 1139 1.08 -39.14 -60.31
N LEU A 1140 2.03 -40.07 -60.13
CA LEU A 1140 2.43 -40.56 -58.81
C LEU A 1140 2.97 -39.44 -57.91
N GLU A 1141 3.88 -38.58 -58.39
CA GLU A 1141 4.36 -37.43 -57.61
C GLU A 1141 3.21 -36.49 -57.22
N GLN A 1142 2.35 -36.13 -58.18
CA GLN A 1142 1.24 -35.20 -57.93
C GLN A 1142 0.23 -35.75 -56.92
N LEU A 1143 -0.12 -37.03 -57.01
CA LEU A 1143 -1.00 -37.69 -56.04
C LEU A 1143 -0.31 -37.82 -54.67
N THR A 1144 0.98 -38.18 -54.63
CA THR A 1144 1.78 -38.26 -53.39
C THR A 1144 1.75 -36.93 -52.64
N ASP A 1145 2.02 -35.83 -53.35
CA ASP A 1145 1.97 -34.48 -52.80
C ASP A 1145 0.56 -34.09 -52.35
N MET A 1146 -0.48 -34.39 -53.15
CA MET A 1146 -1.87 -34.09 -52.79
C MET A 1146 -2.31 -34.81 -51.51
N PHE A 1147 -2.08 -36.13 -51.43
CA PHE A 1147 -2.49 -36.92 -50.26
C PHE A 1147 -1.66 -36.58 -49.02
N THR A 1148 -0.37 -36.27 -49.17
CA THR A 1148 0.46 -35.77 -48.06
C THR A 1148 -0.06 -34.40 -47.58
N LYS A 1149 -0.35 -33.46 -48.49
CA LYS A 1149 -0.91 -32.14 -48.13
C LYS A 1149 -2.26 -32.27 -47.43
N ARG A 1150 -3.13 -33.21 -47.83
CA ARG A 1150 -4.41 -33.51 -47.15
C ARG A 1150 -4.26 -34.01 -45.70
N ARG A 1151 -3.13 -34.61 -45.31
CA ARG A 1151 -2.90 -35.07 -43.92
C ARG A 1151 -2.56 -33.93 -42.94
N TYR A 1152 -2.22 -32.72 -43.43
CA TYR A 1152 -1.75 -31.60 -42.60
C TYR A 1152 -2.50 -30.28 -42.82
N ASN A 1153 -2.83 -29.95 -44.07
CA ASN A 1153 -3.23 -28.61 -44.48
C ASN A 1153 -4.66 -28.26 -44.00
N GLY A 1154 -4.76 -27.35 -43.03
CA GLY A 1154 -5.99 -26.96 -42.34
C GLY A 1154 -6.32 -27.82 -41.11
N ILE A 1155 -5.52 -28.85 -40.81
CA ILE A 1155 -5.80 -29.85 -39.76
C ILE A 1155 -4.75 -29.78 -38.64
N THR A 1156 -3.46 -29.75 -39.00
CA THR A 1156 -2.36 -29.97 -38.05
C THR A 1156 -1.69 -28.66 -37.65
N THR A 1157 -1.67 -28.36 -36.34
CA THR A 1157 -0.91 -27.25 -35.75
C THR A 1157 0.46 -27.76 -35.28
N PRO A 1158 1.59 -27.26 -35.83
CA PRO A 1158 2.92 -27.63 -35.34
C PRO A 1158 3.22 -27.02 -33.98
N VAL A 1159 4.14 -27.66 -33.25
CA VAL A 1159 4.63 -27.25 -31.93
C VAL A 1159 6.15 -27.18 -31.97
N ILE A 1160 6.74 -26.08 -31.48
CA ILE A 1160 8.19 -25.92 -31.37
C ILE A 1160 8.54 -25.95 -29.88
N GLU A 1161 9.39 -26.90 -29.49
CA GLU A 1161 9.69 -27.20 -28.08
C GLU A 1161 10.79 -26.27 -27.56
N LYS A 1162 10.43 -25.38 -26.62
CA LYS A 1162 11.33 -24.35 -26.09
C LYS A 1162 12.10 -24.83 -24.85
N ILE A 1163 12.51 -26.09 -24.85
CA ILE A 1163 13.24 -26.76 -23.75
C ILE A 1163 14.73 -26.34 -23.70
N HIS A 1164 14.96 -25.03 -23.56
CA HIS A 1164 16.29 -24.44 -23.51
C HIS A 1164 17.13 -25.05 -22.38
N GLY A 1165 18.36 -25.46 -22.70
CA GLY A 1165 19.29 -26.05 -21.75
C GLY A 1165 19.08 -27.54 -21.48
N GLN A 1166 17.96 -28.15 -21.87
CA GLN A 1166 17.76 -29.60 -21.81
C GLN A 1166 18.54 -30.34 -22.92
N ILE A 1167 18.77 -31.63 -22.74
CA ILE A 1167 19.35 -32.50 -23.78
C ILE A 1167 18.21 -33.05 -24.64
N ILE A 1168 18.25 -32.77 -25.94
CA ILE A 1168 17.38 -33.36 -26.95
C ILE A 1168 18.14 -34.41 -27.74
N ARG A 1169 17.46 -35.51 -28.06
CA ARG A 1169 18.04 -36.63 -28.82
C ARG A 1169 17.62 -36.54 -30.28
N ILE A 1170 18.44 -35.87 -31.09
CA ILE A 1170 18.14 -35.63 -32.51
C ILE A 1170 18.73 -36.72 -33.41
N ASN A 1171 18.02 -37.12 -34.46
CA ASN A 1171 18.62 -37.91 -35.54
C ASN A 1171 19.48 -36.98 -36.41
N THR A 1172 20.74 -37.37 -36.66
CA THR A 1172 21.68 -36.66 -37.54
C THR A 1172 22.20 -37.52 -38.69
N ALA A 1173 21.59 -38.70 -38.94
CA ALA A 1173 21.91 -39.50 -40.12
C ALA A 1173 21.32 -38.88 -41.40
N PRO A 1174 22.01 -38.98 -42.55
CA PRO A 1174 21.44 -38.69 -43.87
C PRO A 1174 20.16 -39.50 -44.15
N ARG A 1175 19.26 -38.95 -44.98
CA ARG A 1175 18.03 -39.66 -45.39
C ARG A 1175 18.39 -40.94 -46.16
N GLY A 1176 17.95 -42.08 -45.64
CA GLY A 1176 18.24 -43.42 -46.17
C GLY A 1176 19.20 -44.24 -45.30
N GLU A 1177 19.96 -43.59 -44.41
CA GLU A 1177 20.85 -44.28 -43.46
C GLU A 1177 20.13 -44.64 -42.14
N PRO A 1178 20.63 -45.63 -41.37
CA PRO A 1178 20.13 -45.94 -40.03
C PRO A 1178 20.22 -44.72 -39.10
N ALA A 1179 19.20 -44.49 -38.27
CA ALA A 1179 19.11 -43.28 -37.45
C ALA A 1179 20.26 -43.15 -36.41
N ILE A 1180 21.16 -42.21 -36.66
CA ILE A 1180 22.27 -41.85 -35.76
C ILE A 1180 21.75 -40.77 -34.81
N TYR A 1181 21.44 -41.16 -33.57
CA TYR A 1181 20.95 -40.24 -32.56
C TYR A 1181 22.10 -39.54 -31.82
N LYS A 1182 22.17 -38.21 -31.94
CA LYS A 1182 23.10 -37.33 -31.22
C LYS A 1182 22.37 -36.63 -30.08
N ASP A 1183 22.86 -36.78 -28.87
CA ASP A 1183 22.38 -36.03 -27.70
C ASP A 1183 22.97 -34.61 -27.76
N VAL A 1184 22.10 -33.61 -27.93
CA VAL A 1184 22.48 -32.21 -28.14
C VAL A 1184 21.75 -31.34 -27.12
N ARG A 1185 22.45 -30.42 -26.45
CA ARG A 1185 21.80 -29.42 -25.61
C ARG A 1185 21.00 -28.45 -26.50
N ASN A 1186 19.69 -28.36 -26.29
CA ASN A 1186 18.83 -27.46 -27.04
C ASN A 1186 19.11 -26.01 -26.60
N SER A 1187 19.77 -25.23 -27.46
CA SER A 1187 20.11 -23.83 -27.20
C SER A 1187 19.25 -22.92 -28.05
N TYR A 1188 17.97 -22.83 -27.71
CA TYR A 1188 17.02 -21.98 -28.44
C TYR A 1188 17.35 -20.49 -28.27
N LEU A 1189 18.01 -19.89 -29.27
CA LEU A 1189 18.41 -18.47 -29.30
C LEU A 1189 17.90 -17.79 -30.59
N PRO A 1190 16.70 -17.18 -30.57
CA PRO A 1190 16.13 -16.55 -31.76
C PRO A 1190 16.77 -15.20 -32.08
N ARG A 1191 17.05 -14.94 -33.36
CA ARG A 1191 17.33 -13.61 -33.92
C ARG A 1191 16.25 -13.20 -34.90
N GLN A 1192 15.99 -11.90 -34.97
CA GLN A 1192 15.25 -11.28 -36.07
C GLN A 1192 16.20 -10.44 -36.92
N PHE A 1193 15.97 -10.46 -38.22
CA PHE A 1193 16.60 -9.59 -39.19
C PHE A 1193 15.48 -8.76 -39.84
N THR A 1194 15.50 -7.47 -39.55
CA THR A 1194 14.73 -6.44 -40.26
C THR A 1194 15.58 -5.85 -41.37
N ARG A 1195 14.99 -4.94 -42.16
CA ARG A 1195 15.70 -4.17 -43.20
C ARG A 1195 16.66 -3.16 -42.59
#